data_AF-A0A847WSS3-F1
#
_entry.id   AF-A0A847WSS3-F1
#
_cell.length_a   1.000
_cell.length_b   1.000
_cell.length_c   1.000
_cell.angle_alpha   90.00
_cell.angle_beta   90.00
_cell.angle_gamma   90.00
#
_symmetry.space_group_name_H-M   'P 1'
#
loop_
_entity.id
_entity.type
_entity.pdbx_description
1 polymer ?
#
loop_
_entity_poly.entity_id
_entity_poly.type
_entity_poly.pdbx_seq_one_letter_code
_entity_poly.pdbx_strand_id
1 'polypeptide(L)'
;MSKFVEFLQKMNTTAAQYVHEMEQIIFTDPGSAIVKGRKFLEVILQDIPTFEDDLVEEYYKFNLYEKVNYLTREHIIDGRSIQKAFDTVRIVGNRGAHHSETNEFADAFKVHKEMYNIAVWYHDLYHYTKGIMVPVYESPKPNQAVNVTSPNEFKEVVDKLNAFLGANFGKNDKPESNQEKGAVDLEKEKAHGEMQDATVQETITEGNLGTEEDSAEDEPLFVKDLGEGESYLIREIKRLKASAKEAIENADSFSEFKNYLHIERPILTDLEKLLAEAKDKKQGSLILLCGNVGDGKSHILAYLNKNKPELLEGFTVFNDATESFSPDKDSLETLEELLSGFSDEKIEHNEKNVILAINMGVLHNFISREHEKYSYTRLAEFVEASNLFSSEIKPKFAKDEFSLVSFGDYNSFELTAEGPQSAFYIQLLKKIVNQSEENPFYLAEQEDKKCEIETIVHENYNLLKNEAIQKQLVQLIIQSIITDKLVISARAFLNFIADILIPNNMDVLDSDLNVLDQTLPNLLFSHSDKSDILESISKLDPLNCRSEKTDQLVIALNTLEDWHSVVTKYIHDKHAIHWLNPFFNQETLTGYSFDSFFETFIRVYYLLDRQYARSLEKESYRRYLDYLYHFNTGNRDEIINFYEEFKKVLFSWKGSPKKDFIYINMPSEKFRIAQKVEMRPLISHPNFKQKDVLINFKATISLAYKDTNTDQEAHLDIDYPLYSLLSKVKNGYRPNKRDEENAIQFTEFIDKILKFGDDKEEVLIYFKQDHKLYSLKKGDFDSYVFEKEENYIG
;
A
#
# COMPACT_ATOMS: atom_id res chain seq x y z
N MET A 1 32.39 -26.91 -15.87
CA MET A 1 32.06 -25.62 -15.23
C MET A 1 31.39 -24.75 -16.28
N SER A 2 30.56 -23.79 -15.88
CA SER A 2 29.97 -22.87 -16.86
C SER A 2 31.03 -21.91 -17.41
N LYS A 3 30.76 -21.30 -18.57
CA LYS A 3 31.62 -20.24 -19.12
C LYS A 3 31.73 -19.05 -18.19
N PHE A 4 30.71 -18.81 -17.36
CA PHE A 4 30.71 -17.74 -16.36
C PHE A 4 31.71 -18.03 -15.24
N VAL A 5 31.74 -19.25 -14.71
CA VAL A 5 32.73 -19.67 -13.70
C VAL A 5 34.15 -19.60 -14.27
N GLU A 6 34.38 -20.10 -15.49
CA GLU A 6 35.70 -20.07 -16.14
C GLU A 6 36.20 -18.65 -16.43
N PHE A 7 35.28 -17.73 -16.73
CA PHE A 7 35.57 -16.30 -16.91
C PHE A 7 36.02 -15.66 -15.60
N LEU A 8 35.24 -15.84 -14.54
CA LEU A 8 35.53 -15.24 -13.24
C LEU A 8 36.77 -15.85 -12.57
N GLN A 9 37.03 -17.14 -12.78
CA GLN A 9 38.17 -17.86 -12.18
C GLN A 9 39.53 -17.28 -12.63
N LYS A 10 39.58 -16.62 -13.79
CA LYS A 10 40.79 -15.93 -14.29
C LYS A 10 41.07 -14.61 -13.57
N MET A 11 40.09 -14.06 -12.86
CA MET A 11 40.19 -12.80 -12.12
C MET A 11 40.23 -13.03 -10.62
N ASN A 12 39.24 -13.77 -10.08
CA ASN A 12 39.13 -14.07 -8.66
C ASN A 12 38.62 -15.51 -8.46
N THR A 13 39.51 -16.38 -7.98
CA THR A 13 39.24 -17.82 -7.82
C THR A 13 38.20 -18.11 -6.73
N THR A 14 38.20 -17.33 -5.65
CA THR A 14 37.25 -17.48 -4.53
C THR A 14 35.84 -17.05 -4.94
N ALA A 15 35.71 -15.94 -5.67
CA ALA A 15 34.44 -15.49 -6.22
C ALA A 15 33.86 -16.52 -7.21
N ALA A 16 34.72 -17.10 -8.06
CA ALA A 16 34.33 -18.15 -9.01
C ALA A 16 33.83 -19.43 -8.33
N GLN A 17 34.38 -19.80 -7.16
CA GLN A 17 33.88 -20.92 -6.37
C GLN A 17 32.45 -20.69 -5.89
N TYR A 18 32.11 -19.48 -5.41
CA TYR A 18 30.75 -19.16 -4.98
C TYR A 18 29.74 -19.17 -6.12
N VAL A 19 30.12 -18.69 -7.32
CA VAL A 19 29.29 -18.84 -8.52
C VAL A 19 29.08 -20.33 -8.84
N HIS A 20 30.14 -21.14 -8.79
CA HIS A 20 30.02 -22.57 -9.09
C HIS A 20 29.13 -23.31 -8.09
N GLU A 21 29.29 -23.05 -6.79
CA GLU A 21 28.45 -23.60 -5.74
C GLU A 21 26.99 -23.18 -5.90
N MET A 22 26.74 -21.91 -6.27
CA MET A 22 25.41 -21.42 -6.58
C MET A 22 24.79 -22.19 -7.74
N GLU A 23 25.48 -22.34 -8.88
CA GLU A 23 24.98 -23.08 -10.04
C GLU A 23 24.65 -24.55 -9.73
N GLN A 24 25.35 -25.17 -8.77
CA GLN A 24 25.09 -26.55 -8.36
C GLN A 24 23.80 -26.70 -7.54
N ILE A 25 23.50 -25.73 -6.68
CA ILE A 25 22.39 -25.82 -5.72
C ILE A 25 21.15 -25.00 -6.14
N ILE A 26 21.24 -24.15 -7.16
CA ILE A 26 20.15 -23.26 -7.60
C ILE A 26 18.85 -24.00 -7.97
N PHE A 27 18.94 -25.29 -8.34
CA PHE A 27 17.79 -26.14 -8.68
C PHE A 27 17.28 -27.01 -7.52
N THR A 28 18.07 -27.17 -6.46
CA THR A 28 17.77 -28.09 -5.35
C THR A 28 17.50 -27.34 -4.04
N ASP A 29 18.15 -26.20 -3.83
CA ASP A 29 18.05 -25.36 -2.64
C ASP A 29 18.30 -23.88 -3.04
N PRO A 30 17.27 -23.20 -3.58
CA PRO A 30 17.38 -21.83 -4.06
C PRO A 30 17.67 -20.82 -2.94
N GLY A 31 17.19 -21.04 -1.72
CA GLY A 31 17.53 -20.23 -0.55
C GLY A 31 19.03 -20.23 -0.25
N SER A 32 19.65 -21.42 -0.17
CA SER A 32 21.11 -21.51 -0.02
C SER A 32 21.88 -20.94 -1.21
N ALA A 33 21.34 -21.06 -2.44
CA ALA A 33 21.94 -20.47 -3.64
C ALA A 33 22.04 -18.94 -3.54
N ILE A 34 21.00 -18.28 -3.03
CA ILE A 34 20.97 -16.83 -2.81
C ILE A 34 22.06 -16.39 -1.81
N VAL A 35 22.27 -17.18 -0.74
CA VAL A 35 23.34 -16.91 0.24
C VAL A 35 24.73 -16.98 -0.40
N LYS A 36 24.95 -17.88 -1.36
CA LYS A 36 26.21 -17.93 -2.13
C LYS A 36 26.42 -16.67 -2.96
N GLY A 37 25.35 -16.09 -3.50
CA GLY A 37 25.41 -14.80 -4.21
C GLY A 37 25.88 -13.65 -3.33
N ARG A 38 25.44 -13.60 -2.07
CA ARG A 38 25.94 -12.61 -1.09
C ARG A 38 27.43 -12.80 -0.79
N LYS A 39 27.88 -14.04 -0.59
CA LYS A 39 29.31 -14.33 -0.34
C LYS A 39 30.18 -13.96 -1.54
N PHE A 40 29.70 -14.18 -2.76
CA PHE A 40 30.35 -13.68 -3.96
C PHE A 40 30.54 -12.16 -3.91
N LEU A 41 29.49 -11.41 -3.53
CA LEU A 41 29.53 -9.95 -3.44
C LEU A 41 30.56 -9.47 -2.40
N GLU A 42 30.60 -10.12 -1.24
CA GLU A 42 31.57 -9.82 -0.17
C GLU A 42 33.01 -9.99 -0.64
N VAL A 43 33.30 -11.06 -1.38
CA VAL A 43 34.64 -11.31 -1.94
C VAL A 43 35.03 -10.24 -2.95
N ILE A 44 34.14 -9.86 -3.87
CA ILE A 44 34.42 -8.83 -4.86
C ILE A 44 34.71 -7.49 -4.18
N LEU A 45 33.89 -7.08 -3.20
CA LEU A 45 34.08 -5.81 -2.47
C LEU A 45 35.32 -5.79 -1.57
N GLN A 46 35.77 -6.95 -1.10
CA GLN A 46 37.03 -7.09 -0.34
C GLN A 46 38.27 -7.03 -1.24
N ASP A 47 38.11 -7.27 -2.54
CA ASP A 47 39.22 -7.27 -3.50
C ASP A 47 39.50 -5.86 -4.06
N ILE A 48 38.50 -4.98 -4.07
CA ILE A 48 38.61 -3.59 -4.58
C ILE A 48 39.76 -2.79 -3.91
N PRO A 49 39.98 -2.84 -2.58
CA PRO A 49 41.12 -2.16 -1.95
C PRO A 49 42.51 -2.62 -2.42
N THR A 50 42.61 -3.73 -3.15
CA THR A 50 43.89 -4.16 -3.73
C THR A 50 44.23 -3.43 -5.03
N PHE A 51 43.25 -2.72 -5.61
CA PHE A 51 43.39 -1.94 -6.85
C PHE A 51 43.28 -0.43 -6.61
N GLU A 52 42.64 -0.01 -5.51
CA GLU A 52 42.39 1.39 -5.15
C GLU A 52 43.12 1.74 -3.85
N ASP A 53 44.22 2.50 -3.97
CA ASP A 53 45.06 2.89 -2.82
C ASP A 53 44.45 4.04 -1.97
N ASP A 54 43.42 4.72 -2.48
CA ASP A 54 42.83 5.94 -1.91
C ASP A 54 41.57 5.68 -1.03
N LEU A 55 41.24 4.42 -0.74
CA LEU A 55 40.09 4.11 0.13
C LEU A 55 40.39 4.46 1.59
N VAL A 56 39.41 5.06 2.29
CA VAL A 56 39.53 5.37 3.73
C VAL A 56 39.77 4.11 4.57
N GLU A 57 40.56 4.21 5.65
CA GLU A 57 40.83 3.09 6.57
C GLU A 57 39.53 2.48 7.15
N GLU A 58 38.47 3.29 7.25
CA GLU A 58 37.15 2.85 7.71
C GLU A 58 36.45 1.89 6.75
N TYR A 59 36.85 1.84 5.47
CA TYR A 59 36.29 0.94 4.46
C TYR A 59 36.38 -0.54 4.88
N TYR A 60 37.45 -0.93 5.59
CA TYR A 60 37.61 -2.29 6.10
C TYR A 60 36.57 -2.67 7.16
N LYS A 61 35.99 -1.69 7.86
CA LYS A 61 34.99 -1.86 8.92
C LYS A 61 33.55 -1.75 8.41
N PHE A 62 33.35 -1.20 7.22
CA PHE A 62 32.03 -1.01 6.64
C PHE A 62 31.29 -2.34 6.42
N ASN A 63 29.98 -2.32 6.69
CA ASN A 63 29.09 -3.40 6.29
C ASN A 63 28.86 -3.39 4.76
N LEU A 64 28.20 -4.43 4.23
CA LEU A 64 27.93 -4.57 2.78
C LEU A 64 27.22 -3.35 2.16
N TYR A 65 26.30 -2.73 2.88
CA TYR A 65 25.56 -1.56 2.40
C TYR A 65 26.45 -0.32 2.36
N GLU A 66 27.18 -0.08 3.45
CA GLU A 66 28.14 1.03 3.55
C GLU A 66 29.24 0.93 2.49
N LYS A 67 29.76 -0.27 2.20
CA LYS A 67 30.75 -0.48 1.13
C LYS A 67 30.20 -0.11 -0.24
N VAL A 68 29.00 -0.57 -0.59
CA VAL A 68 28.39 -0.26 -1.90
C VAL A 68 28.10 1.24 -2.02
N ASN A 69 27.56 1.86 -0.98
CA ASN A 69 27.28 3.30 -0.98
C ASN A 69 28.55 4.15 -1.06
N TYR A 70 29.58 3.78 -0.31
CA TYR A 70 30.87 4.47 -0.34
C TYR A 70 31.47 4.42 -1.74
N LEU A 71 31.56 3.23 -2.35
CA LEU A 71 32.09 3.08 -3.71
C LEU A 71 31.25 3.79 -4.78
N THR A 72 29.94 3.94 -4.54
CA THR A 72 29.06 4.72 -5.43
C THR A 72 29.34 6.22 -5.30
N ARG A 73 29.56 6.72 -4.07
CA ARG A 73 29.89 8.12 -3.81
C ARG A 73 31.26 8.51 -4.35
N GLU A 74 32.24 7.61 -4.25
CA GLU A 74 33.58 7.81 -4.83
C GLU A 74 33.60 7.58 -6.36
N HIS A 75 32.44 7.41 -7.01
CA HIS A 75 32.29 7.18 -8.45
C HIS A 75 33.04 5.95 -9.00
N ILE A 76 33.39 4.98 -8.14
CA ILE A 76 33.98 3.70 -8.53
C ILE A 76 32.90 2.78 -9.12
N ILE A 77 31.74 2.72 -8.47
CA ILE A 77 30.53 2.12 -9.03
C ILE A 77 29.78 3.22 -9.80
N ASP A 78 30.17 3.44 -11.06
CA ASP A 78 29.52 4.43 -11.91
C ASP A 78 28.42 3.78 -12.78
N GLY A 79 27.19 4.31 -12.68
CA GLY A 79 26.02 3.88 -13.43
C GLY A 79 24.88 3.25 -12.60
N ARG A 80 23.65 3.77 -12.78
CA ARG A 80 22.45 3.29 -12.08
C ARG A 80 22.17 1.79 -12.29
N SER A 81 22.57 1.22 -13.42
CA SER A 81 22.37 -0.20 -13.72
C SER A 81 23.27 -1.12 -12.88
N ILE A 82 24.53 -0.72 -12.64
CA ILE A 82 25.47 -1.53 -11.86
C ILE A 82 25.17 -1.39 -10.37
N GLN A 83 24.86 -0.19 -9.87
CA GLN A 83 24.43 0.01 -8.49
C GLN A 83 23.20 -0.86 -8.16
N LYS A 84 22.21 -0.90 -9.06
CA LYS A 84 21.04 -1.78 -8.94
C LYS A 84 21.40 -3.26 -8.90
N ALA A 85 22.45 -3.70 -9.59
CA ALA A 85 22.93 -5.08 -9.54
C ALA A 85 23.50 -5.41 -8.14
N PHE A 86 24.35 -4.54 -7.59
CA PHE A 86 24.90 -4.66 -6.24
C PHE A 86 23.80 -4.69 -5.18
N ASP A 87 22.83 -3.76 -5.26
CA ASP A 87 21.70 -3.73 -4.32
C ASP A 87 20.77 -4.92 -4.46
N THR A 88 20.54 -5.43 -5.67
CA THR A 88 19.72 -6.63 -5.88
C THR A 88 20.35 -7.85 -5.21
N VAL A 89 21.65 -8.09 -5.40
CA VAL A 89 22.36 -9.20 -4.75
C VAL A 89 22.39 -9.04 -3.23
N ARG A 90 22.56 -7.81 -2.73
CA ARG A 90 22.56 -7.48 -1.30
C ARG A 90 21.19 -7.66 -0.62
N ILE A 91 20.14 -7.05 -1.18
CA ILE A 91 18.78 -7.03 -0.60
C ILE A 91 18.17 -8.43 -0.64
N VAL A 92 18.26 -9.12 -1.78
CA VAL A 92 17.73 -10.49 -1.93
C VAL A 92 18.57 -11.46 -1.08
N GLY A 93 19.89 -11.25 -1.01
CA GLY A 93 20.81 -11.99 -0.14
C GLY A 93 20.48 -11.88 1.35
N ASN A 94 20.01 -10.71 1.82
CA ASN A 94 19.57 -10.51 3.20
C ASN A 94 18.23 -11.19 3.50
N ARG A 95 17.31 -11.19 2.53
CA ARG A 95 16.00 -11.84 2.65
C ARG A 95 16.10 -13.37 2.70
N GLY A 96 16.95 -13.96 1.85
CA GLY A 96 17.18 -15.41 1.80
C GLY A 96 17.83 -16.02 3.06
N ALA A 97 18.35 -15.19 3.96
CA ALA A 97 18.91 -15.64 5.25
C ALA A 97 17.86 -15.78 6.37
N HIS A 98 16.66 -15.19 6.23
CA HIS A 98 15.72 -15.04 7.34
C HIS A 98 14.27 -15.50 7.09
N HIS A 99 13.78 -15.64 5.86
CA HIS A 99 12.37 -16.02 5.61
C HIS A 99 12.19 -16.97 4.41
N SER A 100 11.40 -18.03 4.60
CA SER A 100 10.94 -18.94 3.53
C SER A 100 9.62 -18.42 2.95
N GLU A 101 9.69 -17.62 1.89
CA GLU A 101 8.51 -17.12 1.16
C GLU A 101 8.51 -17.62 -0.31
N THR A 102 7.33 -17.59 -0.92
CA THR A 102 6.86 -18.41 -2.05
C THR A 102 7.47 -18.13 -3.44
N ASN A 103 8.67 -17.52 -3.57
CA ASN A 103 9.29 -17.22 -4.88
C ASN A 103 10.82 -17.39 -4.97
N GLU A 104 11.44 -18.18 -4.11
CA GLU A 104 12.91 -18.34 -3.99
C GLU A 104 13.63 -18.68 -5.32
N PHE A 105 13.02 -19.44 -6.21
CA PHE A 105 13.63 -19.80 -7.51
C PHE A 105 13.81 -18.58 -8.42
N ALA A 106 12.79 -17.74 -8.58
CA ALA A 106 12.86 -16.56 -9.44
C ALA A 106 13.93 -15.57 -8.94
N ASP A 107 14.01 -15.42 -7.62
CA ASP A 107 15.01 -14.59 -6.96
C ASP A 107 16.42 -15.16 -7.12
N ALA A 108 16.61 -16.48 -7.02
CA ALA A 108 17.92 -17.10 -7.23
C ALA A 108 18.44 -16.93 -8.67
N PHE A 109 17.59 -17.09 -9.70
CA PHE A 109 17.98 -16.84 -11.09
C PHE A 109 18.27 -15.36 -11.36
N LYS A 110 17.50 -14.46 -10.74
CA LYS A 110 17.73 -13.01 -10.82
C LYS A 110 19.09 -12.64 -10.19
N VAL A 111 19.39 -13.15 -8.99
CA VAL A 111 20.67 -12.95 -8.31
C VAL A 111 21.83 -13.47 -9.17
N HIS A 112 21.71 -14.66 -9.77
CA HIS A 112 22.75 -15.19 -10.65
C HIS A 112 23.02 -14.29 -11.87
N LYS A 113 21.98 -13.68 -12.46
CA LYS A 113 22.15 -12.76 -13.58
C LYS A 113 22.86 -11.47 -13.15
N GLU A 114 22.48 -10.91 -12.01
CA GLU A 114 23.13 -9.69 -11.49
C GLU A 114 24.58 -9.95 -11.06
N MET A 115 24.90 -11.15 -10.54
CA MET A 115 26.29 -11.55 -10.29
C MET A 115 27.14 -11.56 -11.55
N TYR A 116 26.57 -11.96 -12.70
CA TYR A 116 27.25 -11.87 -13.98
C TYR A 116 27.48 -10.42 -14.39
N ASN A 117 26.49 -9.52 -14.24
CA ASN A 117 26.66 -8.10 -14.53
C ASN A 117 27.77 -7.47 -13.67
N ILE A 118 27.82 -7.82 -12.38
CA ILE A 118 28.88 -7.38 -11.46
C ILE A 118 30.25 -7.91 -11.88
N ALA A 119 30.33 -9.17 -12.32
CA ALA A 119 31.59 -9.75 -12.79
C ALA A 119 32.09 -9.11 -14.10
N VAL A 120 31.19 -8.70 -14.99
CA VAL A 120 31.55 -7.95 -16.22
C VAL A 120 32.05 -6.55 -15.86
N TRP A 121 31.34 -5.83 -14.99
CA TRP A 121 31.81 -4.53 -14.48
C TRP A 121 33.19 -4.64 -13.80
N TYR A 122 33.36 -5.63 -12.93
CA TYR A 122 34.62 -5.88 -12.22
C TYR A 122 35.76 -6.23 -13.18
N HIS A 123 35.44 -6.93 -14.29
CA HIS A 123 36.38 -7.17 -15.37
C HIS A 123 36.78 -5.87 -16.07
N ASP A 124 35.80 -5.10 -16.50
CA ASP A 124 36.00 -3.91 -17.33
C ASP A 124 36.77 -2.81 -16.56
N LEU A 125 36.56 -2.72 -15.25
CA LEU A 125 37.23 -1.74 -14.41
C LEU A 125 38.66 -2.15 -14.03
N TYR A 126 38.88 -3.40 -13.60
CA TYR A 126 40.15 -3.81 -12.99
C TYR A 126 41.00 -4.80 -13.80
N HIS A 127 40.40 -5.47 -14.79
CA HIS A 127 41.01 -6.62 -15.47
C HIS A 127 41.04 -6.54 -17.00
N TYR A 128 40.52 -5.46 -17.58
CA TYR A 128 40.40 -5.24 -19.03
C TYR A 128 41.73 -5.47 -19.79
N THR A 129 42.86 -5.12 -19.18
CA THR A 129 44.20 -5.26 -19.78
C THR A 129 44.72 -6.70 -19.87
N LYS A 130 44.05 -7.68 -19.25
CA LYS A 130 44.46 -9.10 -19.25
C LYS A 130 43.98 -9.89 -20.49
N GLY A 131 43.28 -9.25 -21.44
CA GLY A 131 42.86 -9.88 -22.69
C GLY A 131 41.85 -11.03 -22.52
N ILE A 132 41.07 -10.99 -21.43
CA ILE A 132 40.08 -12.01 -21.10
C ILE A 132 38.81 -11.71 -21.92
N MET A 133 38.33 -12.67 -22.72
CA MET A 133 37.09 -12.48 -23.46
C MET A 133 35.87 -12.66 -22.53
N VAL A 134 34.99 -11.66 -22.53
CA VAL A 134 33.72 -11.71 -21.79
C VAL A 134 32.77 -12.70 -22.49
N PRO A 135 32.33 -13.77 -21.83
CA PRO A 135 31.41 -14.74 -22.42
C PRO A 135 29.99 -14.18 -22.45
N VAL A 136 29.16 -14.57 -23.41
CA VAL A 136 27.72 -14.26 -23.40
C VAL A 136 27.06 -14.94 -22.19
N TYR A 137 26.18 -14.23 -21.48
CA TYR A 137 25.44 -14.79 -20.36
C TYR A 137 24.63 -16.02 -20.76
N GLU A 138 24.80 -17.12 -20.02
CA GLU A 138 24.01 -18.34 -20.14
C GLU A 138 23.35 -18.62 -18.78
N SER A 139 22.04 -18.86 -18.77
CA SER A 139 21.35 -19.29 -17.55
C SER A 139 21.86 -20.65 -17.09
N PRO A 140 21.98 -20.89 -15.76
CA PRO A 140 22.45 -22.17 -15.24
C PRO A 140 21.56 -23.32 -15.69
N LYS A 141 22.16 -24.48 -15.94
CA LYS A 141 21.49 -25.69 -16.44
C LYS A 141 21.47 -26.75 -15.33
N PRO A 142 20.40 -27.56 -15.21
CA PRO A 142 20.33 -28.61 -14.20
C PRO A 142 21.43 -29.65 -14.43
N ASN A 143 22.14 -30.02 -13.37
CA ASN A 143 23.14 -31.10 -13.43
C ASN A 143 22.43 -32.44 -13.65
N GLN A 144 22.93 -33.26 -14.59
CA GLN A 144 22.38 -34.58 -14.94
C GLN A 144 22.48 -35.64 -13.81
N ALA A 145 22.89 -35.27 -12.60
CA ALA A 145 23.07 -36.14 -11.45
C ALA A 145 22.02 -35.92 -10.34
N VAL A 146 20.78 -35.57 -10.72
CA VAL A 146 19.65 -35.67 -9.80
C VAL A 146 19.20 -37.13 -9.81
N ASN A 147 19.49 -37.87 -8.74
CA ASN A 147 18.75 -39.10 -8.45
C ASN A 147 17.30 -38.71 -8.19
N VAL A 148 16.47 -38.76 -9.23
CA VAL A 148 15.06 -38.39 -9.18
C VAL A 148 14.28 -39.46 -8.40
N THR A 149 13.97 -39.17 -7.15
CA THR A 149 12.81 -39.73 -6.47
C THR A 149 11.58 -38.96 -6.95
N SER A 150 10.83 -39.56 -7.88
CA SER A 150 9.54 -39.12 -8.44
C SER A 150 9.59 -38.23 -9.73
N PRO A 151 8.98 -38.68 -10.84
CA PRO A 151 8.89 -37.92 -12.11
C PRO A 151 8.05 -36.63 -12.06
N ASN A 152 7.28 -36.38 -10.99
CA ASN A 152 6.37 -35.24 -10.90
C ASN A 152 7.09 -33.93 -10.54
N GLU A 153 8.09 -33.98 -9.66
CA GLU A 153 8.85 -32.79 -9.24
C GLU A 153 9.71 -32.23 -10.39
N PHE A 154 10.32 -33.11 -11.19
CA PHE A 154 11.14 -32.67 -12.34
C PHE A 154 10.31 -31.96 -13.41
N LYS A 155 9.05 -32.38 -13.59
CA LYS A 155 8.12 -31.76 -14.54
C LYS A 155 7.69 -30.38 -14.06
N GLU A 156 7.45 -30.24 -12.77
CA GLU A 156 7.06 -28.97 -12.14
C GLU A 156 8.17 -27.91 -12.22
N VAL A 157 9.43 -28.30 -12.04
CA VAL A 157 10.59 -27.42 -12.18
C VAL A 157 10.76 -26.96 -13.63
N VAL A 158 10.61 -27.87 -14.61
CA VAL A 158 10.71 -27.55 -16.04
C VAL A 158 9.55 -26.66 -16.50
N ASP A 159 8.34 -26.88 -15.99
CA ASP A 159 7.17 -26.07 -16.32
C ASP A 159 7.28 -24.64 -15.73
N LYS A 160 7.82 -24.48 -14.51
CA LYS A 160 8.14 -23.17 -13.92
C LYS A 160 9.25 -22.43 -14.69
N LEU A 161 10.24 -23.16 -15.19
CA LEU A 161 11.35 -22.59 -15.98
C LEU A 161 10.89 -22.11 -17.37
N ASN A 162 10.01 -22.87 -18.02
CA ASN A 162 9.42 -22.50 -19.30
C ASN A 162 8.44 -21.32 -19.19
N ALA A 163 7.71 -21.21 -18.07
CA ALA A 163 6.87 -20.05 -17.79
C ALA A 163 7.70 -18.76 -17.62
N PHE A 164 8.88 -18.85 -17.02
CA PHE A 164 9.77 -17.69 -16.79
C PHE A 164 10.49 -17.23 -18.07
N LEU A 165 11.00 -18.17 -18.88
CA LEU A 165 11.67 -17.85 -20.14
C LEU A 165 10.72 -17.30 -21.22
N GLY A 166 9.43 -17.69 -21.18
CA GLY A 166 8.42 -17.22 -22.13
C GLY A 166 7.86 -15.82 -21.85
N ALA A 167 8.00 -15.32 -20.61
CA ALA A 167 7.31 -14.10 -20.18
C ALA A 167 8.12 -12.79 -20.37
N ASN A 168 9.46 -12.85 -20.44
CA ASN A 168 10.29 -11.63 -20.32
C ASN A 168 11.36 -11.39 -21.41
N PHE A 169 11.41 -12.17 -22.48
CA PHE A 169 12.34 -11.91 -23.59
C PHE A 169 11.65 -11.93 -24.94
N GLY A 170 11.08 -10.78 -25.31
CA GLY A 170 10.52 -10.50 -26.62
C GLY A 170 11.18 -9.29 -27.29
N LYS A 171 12.12 -9.58 -28.20
CA LYS A 171 12.58 -8.76 -29.35
C LYS A 171 13.22 -7.40 -29.05
N ASN A 172 14.55 -7.36 -29.07
CA ASN A 172 15.32 -6.44 -29.91
C ASN A 172 16.77 -6.92 -29.93
N ASP A 173 17.13 -7.66 -30.98
CA ASP A 173 18.53 -7.83 -31.40
C ASP A 173 18.55 -8.17 -32.89
N LYS A 174 18.99 -7.20 -33.69
CA LYS A 174 19.74 -7.47 -34.92
C LYS A 174 20.92 -6.49 -34.98
N PRO A 175 22.11 -6.94 -35.43
CA PRO A 175 23.36 -6.21 -35.28
C PRO A 175 23.75 -5.48 -36.57
N GLU A 176 24.29 -4.26 -36.50
CA GLU A 176 25.14 -3.69 -37.56
C GLU A 176 26.30 -2.84 -36.99
N SER A 177 27.51 -3.41 -37.17
CA SER A 177 28.83 -2.84 -37.55
C SER A 177 29.33 -1.46 -37.09
N ASN A 178 30.47 -1.50 -36.36
CA ASN A 178 31.72 -0.72 -36.43
C ASN A 178 31.78 0.58 -37.28
N GLN A 179 32.32 1.65 -36.67
CA GLN A 179 33.62 2.26 -37.06
C GLN A 179 34.10 3.33 -36.05
N GLU A 180 35.14 2.97 -35.28
CA GLU A 180 36.45 3.64 -35.13
C GLU A 180 36.65 5.17 -34.93
N LYS A 181 37.62 5.46 -34.03
CA LYS A 181 38.46 6.67 -33.81
C LYS A 181 37.89 7.72 -32.85
N GLY A 182 38.64 8.27 -31.89
CA GLY A 182 40.06 8.15 -31.55
C GLY A 182 40.34 8.96 -30.28
N ALA A 183 41.44 8.62 -29.61
CA ALA A 183 41.97 9.23 -28.40
C ALA A 183 42.24 10.74 -28.53
N VAL A 184 42.42 11.43 -27.39
CA VAL A 184 43.66 12.12 -26.97
C VAL A 184 43.40 13.05 -25.76
N ASP A 185 44.20 12.81 -24.72
CA ASP A 185 44.81 13.72 -23.73
C ASP A 185 43.95 14.60 -22.79
N LEU A 186 44.07 14.51 -21.45
CA LEU A 186 45.22 14.64 -20.51
C LEU A 186 45.29 16.05 -19.89
N GLU A 187 45.53 16.04 -18.58
CA GLU A 187 46.09 17.09 -17.70
C GLU A 187 45.10 18.05 -17.02
N LYS A 188 44.86 17.87 -15.71
CA LYS A 188 45.67 18.31 -14.54
C LYS A 188 45.54 19.82 -14.33
N GLU A 189 45.07 20.24 -13.14
CA GLU A 189 45.98 20.75 -12.12
C GLU A 189 45.28 20.96 -10.76
N LYS A 190 46.04 20.61 -9.73
CA LYS A 190 45.81 20.79 -8.30
C LYS A 190 46.26 22.21 -7.88
N ALA A 191 45.59 22.77 -6.87
CA ALA A 191 46.21 23.60 -5.81
C ALA A 191 45.22 23.68 -4.64
N HIS A 192 45.37 22.93 -3.54
CA HIS A 192 46.20 23.21 -2.35
C HIS A 192 46.00 24.60 -1.75
N GLY A 193 45.46 24.62 -0.52
CA GLY A 193 45.34 25.78 0.37
C GLY A 193 44.79 25.32 1.73
N GLU A 194 45.67 25.29 2.72
CA GLU A 194 45.56 24.69 4.05
C GLU A 194 44.59 25.36 5.05
N MET A 195 44.10 24.51 5.98
CA MET A 195 43.88 24.73 7.42
C MET A 195 42.93 25.83 7.92
N GLN A 196 41.88 25.42 8.66
CA GLN A 196 41.85 25.57 10.12
C GLN A 196 40.72 24.74 10.78
N ASP A 197 41.10 24.14 11.92
CA ASP A 197 40.31 23.33 12.84
C ASP A 197 39.09 24.06 13.44
N ALA A 198 38.00 23.32 13.66
CA ALA A 198 37.22 23.38 14.91
C ALA A 198 36.30 22.16 15.03
N THR A 199 36.76 21.19 15.80
CA THR A 199 36.04 20.01 16.29
C THR A 199 35.01 20.41 17.36
N VAL A 200 33.77 19.94 17.27
CA VAL A 200 32.91 19.75 18.45
C VAL A 200 32.41 18.30 18.41
N GLN A 201 32.95 17.49 19.32
CA GLN A 201 32.50 16.14 19.63
C GLN A 201 31.42 16.23 20.71
N GLU A 202 30.27 15.61 20.50
CA GLU A 202 29.41 15.16 21.61
C GLU A 202 29.51 13.64 21.74
N THR A 203 30.22 13.25 22.79
CA THR A 203 30.34 11.90 23.34
C THR A 203 29.04 11.49 24.04
N ILE A 204 28.45 10.37 23.63
CA ILE A 204 27.42 9.65 24.39
C ILE A 204 28.15 8.79 25.45
N THR A 205 27.92 9.09 26.73
CA THR A 205 28.31 8.22 27.86
C THR A 205 27.12 7.38 28.31
N GLU A 206 27.29 6.06 28.30
CA GLU A 206 26.45 5.08 29.00
C GLU A 206 26.52 5.28 30.52
N GLY A 207 25.37 5.20 31.20
CA GLY A 207 25.32 5.23 32.67
C GLY A 207 23.95 4.96 33.28
N ASN A 208 23.81 3.75 33.82
CA ASN A 208 22.91 3.29 34.89
C ASN A 208 21.38 3.23 34.69
N LEU A 209 20.93 1.96 34.63
CA LEU A 209 19.63 1.49 35.11
C LEU A 209 19.45 1.79 36.61
N GLY A 210 18.44 2.61 36.91
CA GLY A 210 17.86 2.76 38.24
C GLY A 210 16.34 2.80 38.09
N THR A 211 15.67 1.82 38.67
CA THR A 211 14.23 1.76 38.89
C THR A 211 13.81 2.89 39.83
N GLU A 212 13.02 3.85 39.35
CA GLU A 212 12.14 4.66 40.20
C GLU A 212 10.74 4.68 39.58
N GLU A 213 9.77 4.36 40.43
CA GLU A 213 8.35 4.24 40.14
C GLU A 213 7.74 5.58 39.74
N ASP A 214 6.79 5.48 38.81
CA ASP A 214 5.96 6.56 38.30
C ASP A 214 5.30 7.40 39.40
N SER A 215 5.49 8.71 39.30
CA SER A 215 4.43 9.67 39.60
C SER A 215 4.21 10.52 38.36
N ALA A 216 3.00 10.44 37.79
CA ALA A 216 2.57 11.25 36.67
C ALA A 216 2.45 12.72 37.13
N GLU A 217 3.54 13.46 37.09
CA GLU A 217 3.51 14.92 37.09
C GLU A 217 3.31 15.42 35.65
N ASP A 218 2.46 16.44 35.49
CA ASP A 218 2.05 17.02 34.22
C ASP A 218 3.26 17.54 33.41
N GLU A 219 3.75 16.74 32.46
CA GLU A 219 4.75 17.18 31.48
C GLU A 219 4.14 18.30 30.61
N PRO A 220 4.77 19.49 30.52
CA PRO A 220 4.24 20.58 29.71
C PRO A 220 4.12 20.17 28.24
N LEU A 221 2.98 20.47 27.60
CA LEU A 221 2.73 20.26 26.17
C LEU A 221 3.88 20.72 25.25
N PHE A 222 4.59 21.78 25.64
CA PHE A 222 5.77 22.30 24.95
C PHE A 222 6.86 22.74 25.95
N VAL A 223 8.07 22.20 25.79
CA VAL A 223 9.24 22.50 26.64
C VAL A 223 10.29 23.26 25.83
N LYS A 224 10.88 24.30 26.45
CA LYS A 224 11.94 25.14 25.87
C LYS A 224 13.30 24.76 26.46
N ASP A 225 13.86 23.67 25.97
CA ASP A 225 15.04 23.00 26.54
C ASP A 225 16.15 22.69 25.51
N LEU A 226 15.95 23.01 24.23
CA LEU A 226 16.94 22.80 23.17
C LEU A 226 18.08 23.83 23.18
N GLY A 227 19.25 23.42 22.69
CA GLY A 227 20.46 24.26 22.57
C GLY A 227 20.43 25.24 21.38
N GLU A 228 21.45 26.11 21.26
CA GLU A 228 21.57 27.04 20.13
C GLU A 228 21.72 26.28 18.80
N GLY A 229 20.84 26.55 17.83
CA GLY A 229 20.86 25.96 16.48
C GLY A 229 19.96 24.74 16.26
N GLU A 230 19.31 24.23 17.30
CA GLU A 230 18.34 23.13 17.19
C GLU A 230 16.92 23.64 16.94
N SER A 231 16.19 23.03 16.01
CA SER A 231 14.80 23.41 15.68
C SER A 231 13.79 22.71 16.57
N TYR A 232 13.00 23.51 17.30
CA TYR A 232 11.86 23.05 18.08
C TYR A 232 10.78 22.43 17.17
N LEU A 233 10.53 23.01 15.98
CA LEU A 233 9.50 22.50 15.06
C LEU A 233 9.84 21.09 14.56
N ILE A 234 11.10 20.84 14.21
CA ILE A 234 11.55 19.51 13.77
C ILE A 234 11.38 18.49 14.90
N ARG A 235 11.69 18.85 16.15
CA ARG A 235 11.46 17.99 17.31
C ARG A 235 9.99 17.64 17.46
N GLU A 236 9.10 18.62 17.44
CA GLU A 236 7.66 18.38 17.60
C GLU A 236 7.10 17.52 16.46
N ILE A 237 7.47 17.78 15.20
CA ILE A 237 7.03 16.95 14.06
C ILE A 237 7.58 15.51 14.18
N LYS A 238 8.79 15.30 14.71
CA LYS A 238 9.33 13.95 14.96
C LYS A 238 8.48 13.15 15.94
N ARG A 239 7.75 13.78 16.87
CA ARG A 239 6.81 13.10 17.79
C ARG A 239 5.63 12.44 17.07
N LEU A 240 5.34 12.84 15.83
CA LEU A 240 4.32 12.23 14.98
C LEU A 240 4.79 10.92 14.32
N LYS A 241 6.09 10.63 14.32
CA LYS A 241 6.63 9.41 13.69
C LYS A 241 6.23 8.16 14.46
N ALA A 242 6.03 7.06 13.74
CA ALA A 242 5.68 5.78 14.33
C ALA A 242 6.76 5.22 15.27
N SER A 243 8.01 5.67 15.15
CA SER A 243 9.13 5.29 16.03
C SER A 243 9.24 6.13 17.31
N ALA A 244 8.41 7.16 17.48
CA ALA A 244 8.46 8.03 18.64
C ALA A 244 7.95 7.31 19.91
N LYS A 245 8.44 7.71 21.08
CA LYS A 245 7.99 7.17 22.38
C LYS A 245 6.49 7.40 22.56
N GLU A 246 5.98 8.52 22.05
CA GLU A 246 4.57 8.90 22.05
C GLU A 246 3.68 7.98 21.21
N ALA A 247 4.26 7.23 20.27
CA ALA A 247 3.54 6.26 19.45
C ALA A 247 3.24 4.92 20.15
N ILE A 248 3.78 4.69 21.36
CA ILE A 248 3.53 3.50 22.18
C ILE A 248 2.24 3.71 23.00
N GLU A 249 1.22 2.88 22.81
CA GLU A 249 -0.06 2.94 23.54
C GLU A 249 -0.01 2.11 24.83
N ASN A 250 0.32 2.74 25.96
CA ASN A 250 0.18 2.12 27.28
C ASN A 250 -1.20 2.44 27.87
N ALA A 251 -1.90 1.43 28.40
CA ALA A 251 -3.24 1.59 28.98
C ALA A 251 -3.25 2.48 30.24
N ASP A 252 -2.14 2.49 30.98
CA ASP A 252 -2.02 3.16 32.28
C ASP A 252 -1.44 4.58 32.17
N SER A 253 -0.92 4.99 31.01
CA SER A 253 -0.36 6.33 30.80
C SER A 253 -0.84 6.99 29.50
N PHE A 254 -1.79 7.92 29.67
CA PHE A 254 -2.27 8.78 28.59
C PHE A 254 -1.64 10.17 28.70
N SER A 255 -0.64 10.44 27.85
CA SER A 255 0.13 11.68 27.83
C SER A 255 -0.72 12.91 27.47
N GLU A 256 -0.30 14.11 27.90
CA GLU A 256 -0.98 15.35 27.50
C GLU A 256 -1.01 15.55 25.99
N PHE A 257 0.07 15.17 25.30
CA PHE A 257 0.16 15.23 23.85
C PHE A 257 -0.88 14.35 23.13
N LYS A 258 -1.12 13.13 23.64
CA LYS A 258 -2.19 12.26 23.11
C LYS A 258 -3.57 12.84 23.37
N ASN A 259 -3.76 13.50 24.50
CA ASN A 259 -5.00 14.22 24.80
C ASN A 259 -5.20 15.39 23.83
N TYR A 260 -4.15 16.14 23.55
CA TYR A 260 -4.16 17.21 22.57
C TYR A 260 -4.51 16.69 21.17
N LEU A 261 -3.93 15.58 20.71
CA LEU A 261 -4.20 15.02 19.39
C LEU A 261 -5.55 14.27 19.29
N HIS A 262 -6.20 13.96 20.40
CA HIS A 262 -7.46 13.20 20.39
C HIS A 262 -8.57 13.96 19.64
N ILE A 263 -9.29 13.22 18.80
CA ILE A 263 -10.47 13.68 18.07
C ILE A 263 -11.63 12.77 18.42
N GLU A 264 -12.72 13.38 18.88
CA GLU A 264 -13.93 12.66 19.20
C GLU A 264 -14.53 12.04 17.93
N ARG A 265 -14.68 10.71 17.93
CA ARG A 265 -15.31 9.95 16.86
C ARG A 265 -16.71 9.50 17.31
N PRO A 266 -17.67 9.29 16.39
CA PRO A 266 -19.02 8.81 16.74
C PRO A 266 -19.03 7.53 17.58
N ILE A 267 -18.04 6.66 17.36
CA ILE A 267 -17.84 5.42 18.14
C ILE A 267 -17.64 5.68 19.65
N LEU A 268 -16.96 6.78 20.02
CA LEU A 268 -16.76 7.16 21.42
C LEU A 268 -18.11 7.51 22.05
N THR A 269 -18.92 8.33 21.38
CA THR A 269 -20.26 8.69 21.86
C THR A 269 -21.18 7.48 21.98
N ASP A 270 -21.09 6.51 21.07
CA ASP A 270 -21.87 5.29 21.15
C ASP A 270 -21.39 4.36 22.28
N LEU A 271 -20.09 4.29 22.53
CA LEU A 271 -19.54 3.56 23.68
C LEU A 271 -19.95 4.20 25.01
N GLU A 272 -19.90 5.53 25.12
CA GLU A 272 -20.33 6.26 26.32
C GLU A 272 -21.79 5.98 26.67
N LYS A 273 -22.67 5.91 25.66
CA LYS A 273 -24.08 5.53 25.86
C LYS A 273 -24.23 4.10 26.35
N LEU A 274 -23.49 3.15 25.76
CA LEU A 274 -23.54 1.75 26.19
C LEU A 274 -23.03 1.57 27.62
N LEU A 275 -21.98 2.30 28.00
CA LEU A 275 -21.46 2.30 29.38
C LEU A 275 -22.49 2.84 30.37
N ALA A 276 -23.16 3.95 30.01
CA ALA A 276 -24.22 4.52 30.83
C ALA A 276 -25.41 3.56 31.00
N GLU A 277 -25.88 2.95 29.89
CA GLU A 277 -26.98 1.98 29.90
C GLU A 277 -26.64 0.69 30.68
N ALA A 278 -25.37 0.25 30.64
CA ALA A 278 -24.89 -0.91 31.36
C ALA A 278 -24.78 -0.68 32.87
N LYS A 279 -24.44 0.54 33.31
CA LYS A 279 -24.34 0.90 34.75
C LYS A 279 -25.70 0.86 35.46
N ASP A 280 -26.79 1.09 34.71
CA ASP A 280 -28.16 1.05 35.25
C ASP A 280 -28.72 -0.39 35.41
N LYS A 281 -28.03 -1.42 34.87
CA LYS A 281 -28.44 -2.82 34.99
C LYS A 281 -27.93 -3.45 36.29
N LYS A 282 -28.77 -4.28 36.92
CA LYS A 282 -28.41 -5.03 38.14
C LYS A 282 -27.61 -6.30 37.88
N GLN A 283 -27.58 -6.76 36.63
CA GLN A 283 -26.92 -7.99 36.21
C GLN A 283 -25.63 -7.62 35.46
N GLY A 284 -24.58 -8.42 35.63
CA GLY A 284 -23.27 -8.19 35.03
C GLY A 284 -23.35 -8.13 33.51
N SER A 285 -22.71 -7.13 32.92
CA SER A 285 -22.72 -6.86 31.49
C SER A 285 -21.33 -7.06 30.88
N LEU A 286 -21.28 -7.65 29.68
CA LEU A 286 -20.07 -7.79 28.89
C LEU A 286 -20.14 -6.84 27.68
N ILE A 287 -19.19 -5.91 27.61
CA ILE A 287 -19.02 -5.00 26.48
C ILE A 287 -17.80 -5.43 25.68
N LEU A 288 -18.02 -5.89 24.45
CA LEU A 288 -16.99 -6.28 23.51
C LEU A 288 -16.64 -5.12 22.59
N LEU A 289 -15.37 -4.71 22.60
CA LEU A 289 -14.80 -3.76 21.65
C LEU A 289 -14.04 -4.56 20.59
N CYS A 290 -14.68 -4.79 19.44
CA CYS A 290 -14.16 -5.61 18.37
C CYS A 290 -13.56 -4.77 17.25
N GLY A 291 -12.34 -5.07 16.84
CA GLY A 291 -11.68 -4.39 15.71
C GLY A 291 -10.29 -4.94 15.42
N ASN A 292 -9.68 -4.47 14.35
CA ASN A 292 -8.32 -4.83 13.94
C ASN A 292 -7.26 -4.06 14.75
N VAL A 293 -6.00 -4.47 14.61
CA VAL A 293 -4.86 -3.78 15.21
C VAL A 293 -4.76 -2.37 14.61
N GLY A 294 -4.62 -1.35 15.46
CA GLY A 294 -4.51 0.04 15.02
C GLY A 294 -5.84 0.82 14.88
N ASP A 295 -6.99 0.20 15.16
CA ASP A 295 -8.30 0.88 15.11
C ASP A 295 -8.53 1.90 16.27
N GLY A 296 -7.59 1.97 17.23
CA GLY A 296 -7.65 2.88 18.37
C GLY A 296 -8.47 2.38 19.56
N LYS A 297 -8.65 1.06 19.70
CA LYS A 297 -9.35 0.43 20.84
C LYS A 297 -8.70 0.81 22.18
N SER A 298 -7.40 0.59 22.30
CA SER A 298 -6.58 0.93 23.46
C SER A 298 -6.58 2.44 23.72
N HIS A 299 -6.46 3.25 22.67
CA HIS A 299 -6.54 4.72 22.76
C HIS A 299 -7.86 5.22 23.37
N ILE A 300 -9.01 4.68 22.94
CA ILE A 300 -10.31 5.08 23.50
C ILE A 300 -10.44 4.69 24.97
N LEU A 301 -9.99 3.49 25.35
CA LEU A 301 -10.01 3.05 26.75
C LEU A 301 -9.12 3.93 27.63
N ALA A 302 -7.90 4.23 27.19
CA ALA A 302 -6.99 5.12 27.91
C ALA A 302 -7.54 6.55 28.03
N TYR A 303 -8.20 7.06 26.99
CA TYR A 303 -8.88 8.35 27.01
C TYR A 303 -10.03 8.37 28.04
N LEU A 304 -10.87 7.35 28.07
CA LEU A 304 -11.97 7.24 29.04
C LEU A 304 -11.43 7.13 30.48
N ASN A 305 -10.34 6.40 30.70
CA ASN A 305 -9.71 6.27 32.01
C ASN A 305 -9.20 7.62 32.55
N LYS A 306 -8.58 8.45 31.71
CA LYS A 306 -8.06 9.76 32.12
C LYS A 306 -9.15 10.83 32.24
N ASN A 307 -10.03 10.94 31.25
CA ASN A 307 -10.93 12.10 31.11
C ASN A 307 -12.35 11.84 31.63
N LYS A 308 -12.80 10.58 31.72
CA LYS A 308 -14.15 10.20 32.17
C LYS A 308 -14.15 8.93 33.05
N PRO A 309 -13.38 8.91 34.17
CA PRO A 309 -13.26 7.72 35.03
C PRO A 309 -14.59 7.28 35.64
N GLU A 310 -15.53 8.21 35.84
CA GLU A 310 -16.89 7.98 36.34
C GLU A 310 -17.71 6.96 35.52
N LEU A 311 -17.42 6.85 34.21
CA LEU A 311 -18.09 5.90 33.30
C LEU A 311 -17.50 4.49 33.41
N LEU A 312 -16.26 4.36 33.87
CA LEU A 312 -15.55 3.09 34.02
C LEU A 312 -15.65 2.54 35.45
N GLU A 313 -16.13 3.34 36.39
CA GLU A 313 -16.33 2.93 37.78
C GLU A 313 -17.30 1.73 37.86
N GLY A 314 -16.80 0.60 38.36
CA GLY A 314 -17.56 -0.66 38.44
C GLY A 314 -17.37 -1.61 37.25
N PHE A 315 -16.60 -1.21 36.22
CA PHE A 315 -16.20 -2.08 35.12
C PHE A 315 -14.77 -2.59 35.33
N THR A 316 -14.55 -3.87 35.01
CA THR A 316 -13.19 -4.40 34.85
C THR A 316 -12.80 -4.27 33.39
N VAL A 317 -11.79 -3.43 33.10
CA VAL A 317 -11.30 -3.19 31.74
C VAL A 317 -10.15 -4.12 31.43
N PHE A 318 -10.28 -4.89 30.35
CA PHE A 318 -9.19 -5.69 29.80
C PHE A 318 -8.83 -5.15 28.43
N ASN A 319 -7.66 -4.52 28.38
CA ASN A 319 -7.09 -4.04 27.13
C ASN A 319 -6.35 -5.19 26.43
N ASP A 320 -6.48 -5.23 25.11
CA ASP A 320 -5.77 -6.11 24.20
C ASP A 320 -5.60 -7.57 24.65
N ALA A 321 -6.67 -8.37 24.53
CA ALA A 321 -6.62 -9.81 24.80
C ALA A 321 -5.86 -10.63 23.74
N THR A 322 -4.94 -10.02 22.99
CA THR A 322 -4.08 -10.69 22.00
C THR A 322 -2.63 -10.86 22.46
N GLU A 323 -2.22 -10.17 23.53
CA GLU A 323 -0.94 -10.43 24.19
C GLU A 323 -1.15 -11.33 25.40
N SER A 324 -0.43 -12.45 25.44
CA SER A 324 -0.39 -13.33 26.60
C SER A 324 0.11 -12.54 27.81
N PHE A 325 -0.72 -12.38 28.84
CA PHE A 325 -0.33 -11.75 30.12
C PHE A 325 0.74 -12.57 30.89
N SER A 326 1.31 -13.61 30.29
CA SER A 326 2.39 -14.43 30.83
C SER A 326 3.14 -15.14 29.69
N PRO A 327 4.49 -15.22 29.70
CA PRO A 327 5.29 -15.92 28.68
C PRO A 327 4.95 -17.40 28.46
N ASP A 328 4.19 -18.01 29.38
CA ASP A 328 3.91 -19.45 29.45
C ASP A 328 2.44 -19.83 29.20
N LYS A 329 1.52 -18.89 28.86
CA LYS A 329 0.09 -19.17 28.62
C LYS A 329 -0.36 -18.85 27.20
N ASP A 330 -1.21 -19.68 26.63
CA ASP A 330 -1.89 -19.40 25.34
C ASP A 330 -2.98 -18.34 25.54
N SER A 331 -3.06 -17.38 24.62
CA SER A 331 -3.99 -16.23 24.62
C SER A 331 -5.46 -16.63 24.83
N LEU A 332 -5.87 -17.78 24.29
CA LEU A 332 -7.22 -18.32 24.41
C LEU A 332 -7.55 -18.82 25.82
N GLU A 333 -6.57 -19.39 26.55
CA GLU A 333 -6.77 -19.86 27.93
C GLU A 333 -6.97 -18.68 28.89
N THR A 334 -6.27 -17.58 28.63
CA THR A 334 -6.45 -16.33 29.37
C THR A 334 -7.85 -15.77 29.10
N LEU A 335 -8.33 -15.84 27.86
CA LEU A 335 -9.70 -15.44 27.52
C LEU A 335 -10.76 -16.30 28.24
N GLU A 336 -10.55 -17.61 28.36
CA GLU A 336 -11.43 -18.51 29.10
C GLU A 336 -11.52 -18.15 30.59
N GLU A 337 -10.40 -17.79 31.23
CA GLU A 337 -10.38 -17.35 32.62
C GLU A 337 -11.16 -16.04 32.80
N LEU A 338 -10.95 -15.07 31.90
CA LEU A 338 -11.60 -13.76 31.91
C LEU A 338 -13.11 -13.84 31.66
N LEU A 339 -13.53 -14.65 30.69
CA LEU A 339 -14.93 -14.80 30.30
C LEU A 339 -15.68 -15.84 31.14
N SER A 340 -15.02 -16.53 32.09
CA SER A 340 -15.64 -17.55 32.93
C SER A 340 -16.89 -17.09 33.70
N GLY A 341 -17.03 -15.79 33.99
CA GLY A 341 -18.25 -15.22 34.59
C GLY A 341 -19.44 -15.09 33.63
N PHE A 342 -19.18 -15.11 32.33
CA PHE A 342 -20.17 -14.98 31.24
C PHE A 342 -20.40 -16.31 30.50
N SER A 343 -19.94 -17.43 31.07
CA SER A 343 -20.26 -18.75 30.56
C SER A 343 -21.74 -19.06 30.76
N ASP A 344 -22.28 -19.98 29.96
CA ASP A 344 -23.69 -20.37 29.99
C ASP A 344 -24.12 -20.84 31.40
N GLU A 345 -23.20 -21.39 32.20
CA GLU A 345 -23.48 -21.89 33.56
C GLU A 345 -23.49 -20.79 34.64
N LYS A 346 -22.84 -19.64 34.40
CA LYS A 346 -22.60 -18.62 35.44
C LYS A 346 -23.21 -17.24 35.13
N ILE A 347 -23.60 -17.00 33.88
CA ILE A 347 -24.09 -15.69 33.41
C ILE A 347 -25.31 -15.15 34.19
N GLU A 348 -26.19 -16.04 34.67
CA GLU A 348 -27.39 -15.64 35.42
C GLU A 348 -27.09 -15.12 36.85
N HIS A 349 -25.91 -15.44 37.37
CA HIS A 349 -25.49 -15.09 38.74
C HIS A 349 -24.28 -14.15 38.76
N ASN A 350 -23.87 -13.65 37.60
CA ASN A 350 -22.75 -12.74 37.48
C ASN A 350 -23.22 -11.29 37.67
N GLU A 351 -22.58 -10.58 38.59
CA GLU A 351 -22.82 -9.14 38.85
C GLU A 351 -21.67 -8.27 38.32
N LYS A 352 -20.61 -8.87 37.78
CA LYS A 352 -19.43 -8.13 37.30
C LYS A 352 -19.67 -7.58 35.90
N ASN A 353 -19.38 -6.29 35.74
CA ASN A 353 -19.33 -5.66 34.43
C ASN A 353 -17.90 -5.73 33.86
N VAL A 354 -17.77 -6.14 32.61
CA VAL A 354 -16.46 -6.34 31.97
C VAL A 354 -16.45 -5.65 30.60
N ILE A 355 -15.37 -4.92 30.33
CA ILE A 355 -15.08 -4.35 29.02
C ILE A 355 -13.88 -5.10 28.47
N LEU A 356 -14.05 -5.70 27.29
CA LEU A 356 -13.02 -6.51 26.65
C LEU A 356 -12.70 -5.96 25.27
N ALA A 357 -11.48 -5.44 25.08
CA ALA A 357 -10.95 -5.11 23.77
C ALA A 357 -10.31 -6.35 23.13
N ILE A 358 -10.86 -6.78 21.98
CA ILE A 358 -10.44 -8.02 21.32
C ILE A 358 -10.37 -7.87 19.81
N ASN A 359 -9.42 -8.58 19.19
CA ASN A 359 -9.36 -8.71 17.74
C ASN A 359 -10.50 -9.63 17.25
N MET A 360 -11.17 -9.24 16.16
CA MET A 360 -12.24 -10.04 15.53
C MET A 360 -11.83 -11.49 15.23
N GLY A 361 -10.58 -11.71 14.79
CA GLY A 361 -10.08 -13.06 14.51
C GLY A 361 -9.93 -13.92 15.77
N VAL A 362 -9.48 -13.33 16.88
CA VAL A 362 -9.35 -14.03 18.17
C VAL A 362 -10.72 -14.35 18.75
N LEU A 363 -11.68 -13.41 18.63
CA LEU A 363 -13.07 -13.66 19.02
C LEU A 363 -13.69 -14.81 18.21
N HIS A 364 -13.49 -14.83 16.89
CA HIS A 364 -13.96 -15.92 16.02
C HIS A 364 -13.38 -17.27 16.43
N ASN A 365 -12.07 -17.32 16.69
CA ASN A 365 -11.39 -18.55 17.11
C ASN A 365 -11.86 -19.03 18.48
N PHE A 366 -12.17 -18.10 19.40
CA PHE A 366 -12.72 -18.44 20.71
C PHE A 366 -14.11 -19.08 20.57
N ILE A 367 -15.06 -18.40 19.92
CA ILE A 367 -16.45 -18.92 19.80
C ILE A 367 -16.55 -20.21 18.97
N SER A 368 -15.57 -20.47 18.10
CA SER A 368 -15.55 -21.66 17.25
C SER A 368 -14.87 -22.87 17.90
N ARG A 369 -14.18 -22.68 19.04
CA ARG A 369 -13.42 -23.73 19.71
C ARG A 369 -14.28 -24.44 20.74
N GLU A 370 -14.08 -25.76 20.86
CA GLU A 370 -14.61 -26.52 21.99
C GLU A 370 -13.74 -26.28 23.23
N HIS A 371 -14.36 -25.75 24.28
CA HIS A 371 -13.71 -25.44 25.55
C HIS A 371 -13.88 -26.59 26.54
N GLU A 372 -12.82 -26.95 27.26
CA GLU A 372 -12.85 -28.11 28.16
C GLU A 372 -13.61 -27.87 29.47
N LYS A 373 -13.68 -26.61 29.94
CA LYS A 373 -14.20 -26.27 31.28
C LYS A 373 -15.57 -25.59 31.32
N TYR A 374 -15.93 -24.81 30.29
CA TYR A 374 -17.12 -23.96 30.28
C TYR A 374 -17.74 -23.92 28.88
N SER A 375 -19.05 -23.71 28.79
CA SER A 375 -19.76 -23.51 27.51
C SER A 375 -20.10 -22.04 27.26
N TYR A 376 -20.00 -21.60 26.00
CA TYR A 376 -20.18 -20.20 25.56
C TYR A 376 -21.18 -20.08 24.40
N THR A 377 -22.21 -20.92 24.41
CA THR A 377 -23.20 -21.01 23.32
C THR A 377 -24.01 -19.72 23.18
N ARG A 378 -24.43 -19.10 24.30
CA ARG A 378 -25.17 -17.82 24.26
C ARG A 378 -24.31 -16.69 23.67
N LEU A 379 -23.01 -16.69 23.96
CA LEU A 379 -22.07 -15.72 23.40
C LEU A 379 -21.87 -15.95 21.89
N ALA A 380 -21.76 -17.20 21.45
CA ALA A 380 -21.66 -17.54 20.03
C ALA A 380 -22.93 -17.10 19.25
N GLU A 381 -24.12 -17.44 19.77
CA GLU A 381 -25.41 -16.99 19.20
C GLU A 381 -25.53 -15.46 19.14
N PHE A 382 -25.03 -14.77 20.18
CA PHE A 382 -24.99 -13.32 20.21
C PHE A 382 -24.09 -12.74 19.11
N VAL A 383 -22.87 -13.28 18.94
CA VAL A 383 -21.93 -12.81 17.91
C VAL A 383 -22.47 -13.10 16.52
N GLU A 384 -23.08 -14.27 16.27
CA GLU A 384 -23.74 -14.55 15.00
C GLU A 384 -24.90 -13.59 14.72
N ALA A 385 -25.78 -13.35 15.70
CA ALA A 385 -26.90 -12.42 15.56
C ALA A 385 -26.42 -10.97 15.33
N SER A 386 -25.28 -10.60 15.91
CA SER A 386 -24.67 -9.28 15.70
C SER A 386 -24.26 -9.04 14.25
N ASN A 387 -24.14 -10.09 13.44
CA ASN A 387 -23.73 -10.02 12.04
C ASN A 387 -22.32 -9.41 11.85
N LEU A 388 -21.46 -9.48 12.89
CA LEU A 388 -20.09 -8.94 12.91
C LEU A 388 -19.20 -9.44 11.77
N PHE A 389 -19.40 -10.68 11.33
CA PHE A 389 -18.64 -11.29 10.23
C PHE A 389 -19.38 -11.25 8.89
N SER A 390 -20.57 -10.64 8.86
CA SER A 390 -21.37 -10.50 7.65
C SER A 390 -21.05 -9.19 6.93
N SER A 391 -21.62 -9.00 5.74
CA SER A 391 -21.50 -7.75 4.99
C SER A 391 -22.50 -6.66 5.43
N GLU A 392 -23.34 -6.94 6.43
CA GLU A 392 -24.25 -5.95 7.02
C GLU A 392 -23.54 -5.09 8.05
N ILE A 393 -23.75 -3.77 7.96
CA ILE A 393 -23.14 -2.81 8.90
C ILE A 393 -24.05 -2.62 10.10
N LYS A 394 -23.62 -3.15 11.24
CA LYS A 394 -24.26 -3.01 12.56
C LYS A 394 -23.18 -2.57 13.56
N PRO A 395 -22.84 -1.26 13.58
CA PRO A 395 -21.73 -0.74 14.37
C PRO A 395 -21.90 -0.96 15.88
N LYS A 396 -23.16 -1.14 16.31
CA LYS A 396 -23.53 -1.51 17.66
C LYS A 396 -24.58 -2.61 17.65
N PHE A 397 -24.42 -3.56 18.55
CA PHE A 397 -25.42 -4.57 18.82
C PHE A 397 -25.46 -4.86 20.32
N ALA A 398 -26.63 -4.75 20.92
CA ALA A 398 -26.81 -5.02 22.33
C ALA A 398 -28.03 -5.94 22.49
N LYS A 399 -27.85 -7.03 23.24
CA LYS A 399 -28.89 -8.00 23.53
C LYS A 399 -28.61 -8.60 24.90
N ASP A 400 -29.60 -8.52 25.78
CA ASP A 400 -29.55 -9.04 27.15
C ASP A 400 -28.33 -8.51 27.94
N GLU A 401 -27.40 -9.39 28.34
CA GLU A 401 -26.17 -9.07 29.08
C GLU A 401 -24.98 -8.71 28.18
N PHE A 402 -25.11 -8.89 26.86
CA PHE A 402 -24.02 -8.68 25.90
C PHE A 402 -24.21 -7.40 25.10
N SER A 403 -23.13 -6.63 24.96
CA SER A 403 -23.04 -5.47 24.08
C SER A 403 -21.77 -5.55 23.24
N LEU A 404 -21.87 -5.15 21.98
CA LEU A 404 -20.78 -5.19 21.02
C LEU A 404 -20.70 -3.87 20.28
N VAL A 405 -19.48 -3.38 20.14
CA VAL A 405 -19.12 -2.23 19.30
C VAL A 405 -18.10 -2.70 18.27
N SER A 406 -18.47 -2.62 16.99
CA SER A 406 -17.58 -2.94 15.86
C SER A 406 -16.84 -1.68 15.41
N PHE A 407 -15.51 -1.67 15.52
CA PHE A 407 -14.67 -0.59 15.01
C PHE A 407 -14.53 -0.62 13.49
N GLY A 408 -14.59 -1.81 12.88
CA GLY A 408 -14.49 -2.00 11.42
C GLY A 408 -15.68 -1.41 10.64
N ASP A 409 -16.81 -1.20 11.31
CA ASP A 409 -18.02 -0.62 10.72
C ASP A 409 -17.98 0.91 10.63
N TYR A 410 -16.97 1.55 11.21
CA TYR A 410 -16.75 3.00 11.15
C TYR A 410 -15.70 3.33 10.10
N ASN A 411 -16.16 3.86 8.98
CA ASN A 411 -15.28 4.33 7.92
C ASN A 411 -14.48 5.56 8.38
N SER A 412 -13.24 5.70 7.89
CA SER A 412 -12.37 6.85 8.17
C SER A 412 -12.80 8.13 7.40
N PHE A 413 -13.81 8.02 6.54
CA PHE A 413 -14.34 9.08 5.71
C PHE A 413 -15.86 8.94 5.57
N GLU A 414 -16.53 10.02 5.22
CA GLU A 414 -17.97 10.11 4.97
C GLU A 414 -18.26 10.23 3.46
N LEU A 415 -19.39 9.66 3.02
CA LEU A 415 -19.89 9.86 1.65
C LEU A 415 -20.94 10.98 1.61
N THR A 416 -20.84 11.84 0.58
CA THR A 416 -21.80 12.90 0.28
C THR A 416 -22.12 12.93 -1.21
N ALA A 417 -23.19 13.63 -1.60
CA ALA A 417 -23.55 13.82 -3.00
C ALA A 417 -22.47 14.56 -3.82
N GLU A 418 -21.63 15.38 -3.19
CA GLU A 418 -20.55 16.11 -3.88
C GLU A 418 -19.24 15.31 -3.98
N GLY A 419 -19.18 14.14 -3.35
CA GLY A 419 -18.00 13.29 -3.24
C GLY A 419 -17.66 12.94 -1.78
N PRO A 420 -16.60 12.16 -1.56
CA PRO A 420 -16.21 11.76 -0.23
C PRO A 420 -15.49 12.91 0.50
N GLN A 421 -15.62 12.94 1.83
CA GLN A 421 -14.91 13.86 2.71
C GLN A 421 -14.47 13.13 3.96
N SER A 422 -13.51 13.65 4.72
CA SER A 422 -13.16 13.10 6.03
C SER A 422 -13.03 14.23 7.04
N ALA A 423 -14.03 14.35 7.92
CA ALA A 423 -13.95 15.28 9.03
C ALA A 423 -12.80 14.91 9.97
N PHE A 424 -12.54 13.61 10.15
CA PHE A 424 -11.48 13.08 11.02
C PHE A 424 -10.08 13.54 10.58
N TYR A 425 -9.66 13.27 9.34
CA TYR A 425 -8.32 13.64 8.88
C TYR A 425 -8.13 15.15 8.78
N ILE A 426 -9.19 15.91 8.41
CA ILE A 426 -9.13 17.38 8.39
C ILE A 426 -8.95 17.95 9.79
N GLN A 427 -9.66 17.44 10.80
CA GLN A 427 -9.49 17.89 12.18
C GLN A 427 -8.10 17.55 12.72
N LEU A 428 -7.53 16.42 12.32
CA LEU A 428 -6.18 16.01 12.71
C LEU A 428 -5.12 16.93 12.11
N LEU A 429 -5.24 17.26 10.83
CA LEU A 429 -4.41 18.28 10.17
C LEU A 429 -4.54 19.63 10.88
N LYS A 430 -5.76 20.05 11.24
CA LYS A 430 -5.98 21.30 11.99
C LYS A 430 -5.30 21.30 13.35
N LYS A 431 -5.30 20.20 14.10
CA LYS A 431 -4.54 20.12 15.36
C LYS A 431 -3.03 20.26 15.16
N ILE A 432 -2.51 19.94 13.98
CA ILE A 432 -1.09 20.14 13.66
C ILE A 432 -0.82 21.59 13.26
N VAL A 433 -1.65 22.22 12.44
CA VAL A 433 -1.33 23.51 11.79
C VAL A 433 -2.06 24.74 12.34
N ASN A 434 -3.05 24.58 13.22
CA ASN A 434 -3.87 25.70 13.70
C ASN A 434 -3.03 26.71 14.50
N GLN A 435 -3.27 28.00 14.26
CA GLN A 435 -2.52 29.10 14.89
C GLN A 435 -3.10 29.42 16.28
N SER A 436 -2.94 28.47 17.22
CA SER A 436 -3.39 28.60 18.60
C SER A 436 -2.20 28.59 19.55
N GLU A 437 -2.30 29.34 20.65
CA GLU A 437 -1.33 29.26 21.76
C GLU A 437 -1.34 27.90 22.47
N GLU A 438 -2.38 27.08 22.24
CA GLU A 438 -2.47 25.70 22.72
C GLU A 438 -1.79 24.70 21.78
N ASN A 439 -1.39 25.11 20.56
CA ASN A 439 -0.81 24.20 19.57
C ASN A 439 0.72 24.12 19.75
N PRO A 440 1.29 22.97 20.16
CA PRO A 440 2.73 22.82 20.36
C PRO A 440 3.54 23.02 19.06
N PHE A 441 3.02 22.63 17.90
CA PHE A 441 3.70 22.81 16.62
C PHE A 441 3.78 24.28 16.21
N TYR A 442 2.73 25.06 16.48
CA TYR A 442 2.72 26.49 16.20
C TYR A 442 3.62 27.26 17.17
N LEU A 443 3.61 26.91 18.47
CA LEU A 443 4.53 27.48 19.44
C LEU A 443 5.98 27.20 19.05
N ALA A 444 6.29 25.96 18.64
CA ALA A 444 7.62 25.57 18.19
C ALA A 444 8.11 26.40 16.99
N GLU A 445 7.25 26.59 15.98
CA GLU A 445 7.56 27.46 14.82
C GLU A 445 7.79 28.93 15.24
N GLN A 446 7.02 29.44 16.20
CA GLN A 446 7.17 30.82 16.68
C GLN A 446 8.45 31.02 17.49
N GLU A 447 8.90 30.01 18.23
CA GLU A 447 10.19 30.06 18.93
C GLU A 447 11.36 29.92 17.94
N ASP A 448 11.28 29.01 16.98
CA ASP A 448 12.30 28.88 15.92
C ASP A 448 12.48 30.20 15.15
N LYS A 449 11.38 30.91 14.85
CA LYS A 449 11.43 32.27 14.26
C LYS A 449 12.12 33.30 15.13
N LYS A 450 11.97 33.23 16.46
CA LYS A 450 12.67 34.15 17.39
C LYS A 450 14.17 33.83 17.46
N CYS A 451 14.52 32.56 17.30
CA CYS A 451 15.89 32.07 17.24
C CYS A 451 16.53 32.21 15.84
N GLU A 452 15.83 32.81 14.87
CA GLU A 452 16.28 32.95 13.48
C GLU A 452 16.60 31.61 12.79
N ILE A 453 15.95 30.52 13.22
CA ILE A 453 16.07 29.19 12.62
C ILE A 453 14.98 29.03 11.55
N GLU A 454 15.39 28.98 10.28
CA GLU A 454 14.48 28.72 9.16
C GLU A 454 15.03 27.58 8.30
N THR A 455 14.20 26.57 8.06
CA THR A 455 14.57 25.36 7.30
C THR A 455 13.47 24.99 6.32
N ILE A 456 13.76 24.09 5.38
CA ILE A 456 12.75 23.57 4.44
C ILE A 456 11.52 22.95 5.14
N VAL A 457 11.69 22.45 6.37
CA VAL A 457 10.58 21.94 7.19
C VAL A 457 9.60 23.05 7.56
N HIS A 458 10.09 24.26 7.85
CA HIS A 458 9.25 25.43 8.13
C HIS A 458 8.44 25.84 6.90
N GLU A 459 9.10 25.79 5.74
CA GLU A 459 8.50 26.09 4.45
C GLU A 459 7.40 25.07 4.08
N ASN A 460 7.68 23.78 4.25
CA ASN A 460 6.70 22.70 4.08
C ASN A 460 5.52 22.83 5.07
N TYR A 461 5.80 23.16 6.33
CA TYR A 461 4.78 23.37 7.36
C TYR A 461 3.90 24.60 7.05
N ASN A 462 4.50 25.68 6.56
CA ASN A 462 3.77 26.87 6.14
C ASN A 462 2.85 26.59 4.94
N LEU A 463 3.33 25.82 3.96
CA LEU A 463 2.50 25.39 2.85
C LEU A 463 1.32 24.52 3.32
N LEU A 464 1.55 23.62 4.28
CA LEU A 464 0.51 22.75 4.85
C LEU A 464 -0.61 23.54 5.57
N LYS A 465 -0.35 24.77 6.05
CA LYS A 465 -1.38 25.65 6.63
C LYS A 465 -2.46 26.03 5.62
N ASN A 466 -2.19 25.93 4.32
CA ASN A 466 -3.16 26.24 3.27
C ASN A 466 -4.33 25.23 3.27
N GLU A 467 -5.56 25.70 3.46
CA GLU A 467 -6.74 24.83 3.51
C GLU A 467 -6.99 24.05 2.22
N ALA A 468 -6.61 24.60 1.06
CA ALA A 468 -6.78 23.90 -0.23
C ALA A 468 -5.90 22.64 -0.26
N ILE A 469 -4.66 22.75 0.22
CA ILE A 469 -3.70 21.66 0.28
C ILE A 469 -4.18 20.61 1.28
N GLN A 470 -4.63 21.01 2.48
CA GLN A 470 -5.20 20.06 3.45
C GLN A 470 -6.37 19.28 2.87
N LYS A 471 -7.29 19.95 2.17
CA LYS A 471 -8.43 19.28 1.51
C LYS A 471 -7.96 18.32 0.43
N GLN A 472 -6.99 18.72 -0.39
CA GLN A 472 -6.48 17.87 -1.47
C GLN A 472 -5.69 16.66 -0.95
N LEU A 473 -4.89 16.82 0.10
CA LEU A 473 -4.23 15.70 0.78
C LEU A 473 -5.25 14.68 1.30
N VAL A 474 -6.33 15.14 1.92
CA VAL A 474 -7.40 14.24 2.39
C VAL A 474 -8.10 13.54 1.21
N GLN A 475 -8.31 14.21 0.08
CA GLN A 475 -8.84 13.55 -1.12
C GLN A 475 -7.90 12.47 -1.66
N LEU A 476 -6.59 12.73 -1.72
CA LEU A 476 -5.59 11.74 -2.11
C LEU A 476 -5.60 10.53 -1.18
N ILE A 477 -5.69 10.76 0.13
CA ILE A 477 -5.80 9.69 1.14
C ILE A 477 -7.06 8.85 0.94
N ILE A 478 -8.22 9.48 0.74
CA ILE A 478 -9.47 8.75 0.47
C ILE A 478 -9.39 7.98 -0.84
N GLN A 479 -8.79 8.56 -1.88
CA GLN A 479 -8.56 7.89 -3.13
C GLN A 479 -7.69 6.65 -2.94
N SER A 480 -6.59 6.75 -2.20
CA SER A 480 -5.72 5.62 -1.85
C SER A 480 -6.44 4.53 -1.04
N ILE A 481 -7.29 4.89 -0.07
CA ILE A 481 -8.12 3.94 0.68
C ILE A 481 -9.02 3.14 -0.26
N ILE A 482 -9.65 3.80 -1.24
CA ILE A 482 -10.59 3.16 -2.16
C ILE A 482 -9.88 2.37 -3.25
N THR A 483 -8.80 2.92 -3.83
CA THR A 483 -8.13 2.32 -4.99
C THR A 483 -7.31 1.09 -4.60
N ASP A 484 -6.58 1.18 -3.49
CA ASP A 484 -5.62 0.15 -3.06
C ASP A 484 -6.10 -0.61 -1.81
N LYS A 485 -7.33 -0.36 -1.34
CA LYS A 485 -7.93 -0.97 -0.14
C LYS A 485 -7.09 -0.77 1.13
N LEU A 486 -6.41 0.37 1.23
CA LEU A 486 -5.56 0.67 2.36
C LEU A 486 -6.39 0.96 3.62
N VAL A 487 -6.00 0.35 4.74
CA VAL A 487 -6.53 0.68 6.06
C VAL A 487 -5.57 1.67 6.73
N ILE A 488 -5.98 2.93 6.81
CA ILE A 488 -5.14 4.02 7.34
C ILE A 488 -5.58 4.37 8.76
N SER A 489 -4.81 3.92 9.74
CA SER A 489 -4.97 4.30 11.15
C SER A 489 -4.56 5.75 11.40
N ALA A 490 -4.96 6.29 12.56
CA ALA A 490 -4.51 7.62 12.99
C ALA A 490 -2.97 7.71 13.05
N ARG A 491 -2.31 6.66 13.56
CA ARG A 491 -0.84 6.57 13.64
C ARG A 491 -0.19 6.59 12.27
N ALA A 492 -0.70 5.80 11.32
CA ALA A 492 -0.18 5.77 9.95
C ALA A 492 -0.32 7.14 9.28
N PHE A 493 -1.46 7.81 9.49
CA PHE A 493 -1.69 9.15 8.99
C PHE A 493 -0.73 10.18 9.60
N LEU A 494 -0.52 10.17 10.92
CA LEU A 494 0.43 11.09 11.58
C LEU A 494 1.87 10.87 11.09
N ASN A 495 2.29 9.61 10.93
CA ASN A 495 3.59 9.28 10.34
C ASN A 495 3.70 9.81 8.91
N PHE A 496 2.65 9.65 8.09
CA PHE A 496 2.57 10.21 6.75
C PHE A 496 2.75 11.75 6.77
N ILE A 497 2.13 12.47 7.70
CA ILE A 497 2.33 13.93 7.83
C ILE A 497 3.79 14.25 8.15
N ALA A 498 4.45 13.49 9.04
CA ALA A 498 5.86 13.68 9.31
C ALA A 498 6.74 13.43 8.07
N ASP A 499 6.41 12.40 7.27
CA ASP A 499 7.16 12.01 6.08
C ASP A 499 7.10 13.03 4.94
N ILE A 500 5.99 13.77 4.81
CA ILE A 500 5.82 14.83 3.81
C ILE A 500 6.33 16.20 4.28
N LEU A 501 6.67 16.35 5.56
CA LEU A 501 7.22 17.58 6.12
C LEU A 501 8.74 17.51 6.29
N ILE A 502 9.28 16.37 6.71
CA ILE A 502 10.71 16.18 7.01
C ILE A 502 11.40 15.45 5.83
N PRO A 503 12.32 16.11 5.11
CA PRO A 503 13.12 15.46 4.06
C PRO A 503 14.17 14.50 4.65
N ASN A 504 14.70 13.61 3.80
CA ASN A 504 15.65 12.56 4.22
C ASN A 504 17.04 13.08 4.57
N ASN A 505 17.52 14.10 3.86
CA ASN A 505 18.81 14.75 4.11
C ASN A 505 18.57 16.22 4.45
N MET A 506 18.77 16.58 5.70
CA MET A 506 18.70 17.98 6.16
C MET A 506 20.01 18.74 5.87
N ASP A 507 21.11 18.02 5.60
CA ASP A 507 22.47 18.58 5.60
C ASP A 507 22.98 19.04 4.21
N VAL A 508 22.20 18.84 3.14
CA VAL A 508 22.63 19.14 1.76
C VAL A 508 21.74 20.22 1.13
N LEU A 509 22.03 21.49 1.43
CA LEU A 509 21.37 22.67 0.86
C LEU A 509 22.30 23.46 -0.08
N ASP A 510 23.15 22.76 -0.83
CA ASP A 510 24.16 23.42 -1.69
C ASP A 510 23.61 23.90 -3.05
N SER A 511 22.37 23.54 -3.45
CA SER A 511 21.78 23.98 -4.72
C SER A 511 20.27 24.16 -4.69
N ASP A 512 19.75 25.13 -5.45
CA ASP A 512 18.30 25.40 -5.60
C ASP A 512 17.51 24.18 -6.08
N LEU A 513 18.14 23.27 -6.84
CA LEU A 513 17.51 22.01 -7.28
C LEU A 513 17.25 21.05 -6.12
N ASN A 514 18.21 20.94 -5.19
CA ASN A 514 18.05 20.11 -4.00
C ASN A 514 16.92 20.63 -3.10
N VAL A 515 16.67 21.95 -3.11
CA VAL A 515 15.55 22.55 -2.39
C VAL A 515 14.23 22.06 -2.96
N LEU A 516 14.05 22.04 -4.29
CA LEU A 516 12.81 21.57 -4.92
C LEU A 516 12.50 20.12 -4.52
N ASP A 517 13.46 19.21 -4.56
CA ASP A 517 13.26 17.80 -4.22
C ASP A 517 12.81 17.58 -2.77
N GLN A 518 13.15 18.52 -1.88
CA GLN A 518 12.81 18.48 -0.45
C GLN A 518 11.47 19.18 -0.12
N THR A 519 10.78 19.75 -1.11
CA THR A 519 9.49 20.41 -0.91
C THR A 519 8.35 19.41 -0.74
N LEU A 520 7.34 19.78 0.06
CA LEU A 520 6.17 18.94 0.35
C LEU A 520 5.53 18.31 -0.89
N PRO A 521 5.29 19.03 -2.01
CA PRO A 521 4.73 18.42 -3.23
C PRO A 521 5.60 17.30 -3.80
N ASN A 522 6.92 17.45 -3.77
CA ASN A 522 7.84 16.44 -4.29
C ASN A 522 8.04 15.28 -3.31
N LEU A 523 8.09 15.57 -2.00
CA LEU A 523 8.09 14.54 -0.95
C LEU A 523 6.85 13.65 -1.04
N LEU A 524 5.68 14.25 -1.32
CA LEU A 524 4.39 13.56 -1.43
C LEU A 524 4.33 12.54 -2.57
N PHE A 525 4.91 12.85 -3.74
CA PHE A 525 4.80 12.00 -4.94
C PHE A 525 6.05 11.17 -5.27
N SER A 526 7.23 11.57 -4.80
CA SER A 526 8.50 10.95 -5.25
C SER A 526 9.00 9.81 -4.34
N HIS A 527 8.50 9.71 -3.10
CA HIS A 527 9.01 8.78 -2.08
C HIS A 527 8.08 7.57 -1.86
N SER A 528 7.89 6.75 -2.90
CA SER A 528 7.00 5.57 -2.85
C SER A 528 7.48 4.46 -1.90
N ASP A 529 8.72 4.53 -1.42
CA ASP A 529 9.40 3.51 -0.63
C ASP A 529 9.26 3.68 0.89
N LYS A 530 8.77 4.84 1.36
CA LYS A 530 8.67 5.15 2.79
C LYS A 530 7.47 4.52 3.50
N SER A 531 6.31 4.51 2.85
CA SER A 531 5.08 3.99 3.43
C SER A 531 4.10 3.54 2.35
N ASP A 532 3.22 2.61 2.69
CA ASP A 532 2.16 2.13 1.79
C ASP A 532 1.25 3.28 1.31
N ILE A 533 1.08 4.30 2.16
CA ILE A 533 0.33 5.52 1.82
C ILE A 533 1.03 6.29 0.69
N LEU A 534 2.34 6.54 0.82
CA LEU A 534 3.11 7.25 -0.20
C LEU A 534 3.27 6.41 -1.48
N GLU A 535 3.38 5.08 -1.35
CA GLU A 535 3.38 4.19 -2.52
C GLU A 535 2.08 4.35 -3.31
N SER A 536 0.93 4.38 -2.64
CA SER A 536 -0.36 4.60 -3.28
C SER A 536 -0.48 6.00 -3.89
N ILE A 537 -0.08 7.04 -3.17
CA ILE A 537 -0.17 8.43 -3.64
C ILE A 537 0.76 8.68 -4.83
N SER A 538 1.94 8.05 -4.91
CA SER A 538 2.84 8.17 -6.06
C SER A 538 2.17 7.72 -7.38
N LYS A 539 1.28 6.73 -7.33
CA LYS A 539 0.49 6.27 -8.49
C LYS A 539 -0.58 7.29 -8.92
N LEU A 540 -0.89 8.25 -8.06
CA LEU A 540 -1.84 9.34 -8.27
C LEU A 540 -1.14 10.66 -8.66
N ASP A 541 0.16 10.63 -8.93
CA ASP A 541 0.90 11.83 -9.36
C ASP A 541 0.24 12.44 -10.61
N PRO A 542 -0.09 13.75 -10.61
CA PRO A 542 -0.67 14.44 -11.77
C PRO A 542 0.17 14.29 -13.05
N LEU A 543 1.48 14.09 -12.94
CA LEU A 543 2.38 13.89 -14.09
C LEU A 543 2.12 12.59 -14.86
N ASN A 544 1.47 11.61 -14.23
CA ASN A 544 1.08 10.36 -14.89
C ASN A 544 -0.21 10.49 -15.72
N CYS A 545 -0.87 11.64 -15.68
CA CYS A 545 -2.13 11.90 -16.37
C CYS A 545 -1.94 12.90 -17.52
N ARG A 546 -2.56 12.63 -18.67
CA ARG A 546 -2.64 13.60 -19.77
C ARG A 546 -3.87 14.48 -19.60
N SER A 547 -3.68 15.79 -19.75
CA SER A 547 -4.75 16.77 -19.68
C SER A 547 -4.45 17.93 -20.62
N GLU A 548 -5.49 18.40 -21.32
CA GLU A 548 -5.40 19.55 -22.21
C GLU A 548 -4.89 20.80 -21.47
N LYS A 549 -5.28 20.98 -20.20
CA LYS A 549 -4.79 22.09 -19.36
C LYS A 549 -3.29 21.98 -19.12
N THR A 550 -2.80 20.79 -18.81
CA THR A 550 -1.37 20.53 -18.60
C THR A 550 -0.58 20.76 -19.88
N ASP A 551 -1.08 20.28 -21.02
CA ASP A 551 -0.45 20.49 -22.33
C ASP A 551 -0.38 21.99 -22.69
N GLN A 552 -1.44 22.75 -22.41
CA GLN A 552 -1.44 24.21 -22.59
C GLN A 552 -0.43 24.92 -21.68
N LEU A 553 -0.23 24.44 -20.44
CA LEU A 553 0.80 24.96 -19.53
C LEU A 553 2.20 24.67 -20.05
N VAL A 554 2.45 23.45 -20.55
CA VAL A 554 3.73 23.09 -21.19
C VAL A 554 4.02 24.01 -22.37
N ILE A 555 3.03 24.23 -23.25
CA ILE A 555 3.18 25.12 -24.41
C ILE A 555 3.46 26.55 -23.94
N ALA A 556 2.72 27.05 -22.95
CA ALA A 556 2.90 28.40 -22.43
C ALA A 556 4.30 28.61 -21.85
N LEU A 557 4.81 27.67 -21.04
CA LEU A 557 6.14 27.77 -20.45
C LEU A 557 7.27 27.64 -21.49
N ASN A 558 7.08 26.85 -22.55
CA ASN A 558 8.07 26.76 -23.63
C ASN A 558 8.04 27.93 -24.63
N THR A 559 6.93 28.68 -24.71
CA THR A 559 6.74 29.75 -25.70
C THR A 559 6.94 31.14 -25.11
N LEU A 560 6.59 31.35 -23.84
CA LEU A 560 6.66 32.64 -23.18
C LEU A 560 7.98 32.78 -22.41
N GLU A 561 8.63 33.94 -22.57
CA GLU A 561 9.84 34.29 -21.82
C GLU A 561 9.53 34.68 -20.35
N ASP A 562 8.29 35.10 -20.06
CA ASP A 562 7.86 35.54 -18.73
C ASP A 562 7.19 34.40 -17.94
N TRP A 563 8.01 33.56 -17.32
CA TRP A 563 7.53 32.46 -16.45
C TRP A 563 6.89 32.95 -15.16
N HIS A 564 7.34 34.10 -14.64
CA HIS A 564 6.77 34.67 -13.44
C HIS A 564 5.28 34.97 -13.61
N SER A 565 4.90 35.63 -14.71
CA SER A 565 3.49 35.91 -15.02
C SER A 565 2.67 34.65 -15.26
N VAL A 566 3.27 33.61 -15.86
CA VAL A 566 2.59 32.33 -16.06
C VAL A 566 2.33 31.65 -14.72
N VAL A 567 3.34 31.53 -13.86
CA VAL A 567 3.24 30.83 -12.57
C VAL A 567 2.30 31.57 -11.62
N THR A 568 2.44 32.90 -11.49
CA THR A 568 1.61 33.72 -10.59
C THR A 568 0.13 33.80 -11.01
N LYS A 569 -0.17 33.48 -12.28
CA LYS A 569 -1.56 33.32 -12.76
C LYS A 569 -2.25 32.10 -12.16
N TYR A 570 -1.51 31.02 -11.86
CA TYR A 570 -2.06 29.75 -11.37
C TYR A 570 -1.76 29.46 -9.90
N ILE A 571 -0.66 30.00 -9.38
CA ILE A 571 -0.24 29.85 -7.99
C ILE A 571 -0.21 31.23 -7.34
N HIS A 572 -0.97 31.38 -6.26
CA HIS A 572 -1.01 32.62 -5.47
C HIS A 572 -0.37 32.46 -4.08
N ASP A 573 0.06 31.24 -3.74
CA ASP A 573 0.70 30.94 -2.47
C ASP A 573 2.14 31.48 -2.46
N LYS A 574 2.46 32.28 -1.44
CA LYS A 574 3.75 32.98 -1.36
C LYS A 574 4.93 32.02 -1.14
N HIS A 575 4.72 30.94 -0.38
CA HIS A 575 5.77 29.96 -0.09
C HIS A 575 6.09 29.14 -1.34
N ALA A 576 5.06 28.70 -2.06
CA ALA A 576 5.26 28.03 -3.34
C ALA A 576 5.97 28.92 -4.39
N ILE A 577 5.60 30.21 -4.48
CA ILE A 577 6.28 31.15 -5.38
C ILE A 577 7.74 31.34 -4.96
N HIS A 578 8.03 31.40 -3.65
CA HIS A 578 9.38 31.59 -3.12
C HIS A 578 10.35 30.51 -3.65
N TRP A 579 9.99 29.22 -3.58
CA TRP A 579 10.86 28.13 -4.04
C TRP A 579 11.00 28.05 -5.56
N LEU A 580 9.98 28.52 -6.30
CA LEU A 580 9.97 28.52 -7.76
C LEU A 580 10.70 29.73 -8.35
N ASN A 581 10.87 30.80 -7.58
CA ASN A 581 11.43 32.07 -8.04
C ASN A 581 12.86 31.97 -8.64
N PRO A 582 13.80 31.16 -8.10
CA PRO A 582 15.12 30.98 -8.69
C PRO A 582 15.10 30.48 -10.14
N PHE A 583 14.00 29.81 -10.54
CA PHE A 583 13.84 29.17 -11.84
C PHE A 583 13.10 30.04 -12.86
N PHE A 584 12.68 31.27 -12.55
CA PHE A 584 11.94 32.09 -13.52
C PHE A 584 12.80 32.66 -14.65
N ASN A 585 14.14 32.60 -14.53
CA ASN A 585 15.06 33.06 -15.56
C ASN A 585 15.46 31.90 -16.50
N GLN A 586 14.95 31.91 -17.74
CA GLN A 586 15.23 30.90 -18.76
C GLN A 586 16.73 30.77 -19.12
N GLU A 587 17.48 31.86 -19.07
CA GLU A 587 18.88 31.90 -19.54
C GLU A 587 19.84 31.05 -18.70
N THR A 588 19.46 30.69 -17.47
CA THR A 588 20.30 29.97 -16.51
C THR A 588 19.95 28.48 -16.36
N LEU A 589 18.91 28.00 -17.06
CA LEU A 589 18.37 26.66 -16.82
C LEU A 589 18.91 25.62 -17.80
N THR A 590 19.38 24.51 -17.25
CA THR A 590 19.61 23.28 -18.01
C THR A 590 18.28 22.56 -18.28
N GLY A 591 18.24 21.64 -19.25
CA GLY A 591 17.04 20.83 -19.51
C GLY A 591 16.54 20.07 -18.28
N TYR A 592 17.47 19.55 -17.46
CA TYR A 592 17.14 18.88 -16.20
C TYR A 592 16.52 19.84 -15.17
N SER A 593 17.04 21.05 -15.06
CA SER A 593 16.52 22.07 -14.13
C SER A 593 15.11 22.52 -14.50
N PHE A 594 14.79 22.55 -15.80
CA PHE A 594 13.44 22.82 -16.28
C PHE A 594 12.46 21.71 -15.91
N ASP A 595 12.86 20.44 -16.10
CA ASP A 595 12.01 19.30 -15.76
C ASP A 595 11.65 19.32 -14.26
N SER A 596 12.64 19.45 -13.37
CA SER A 596 12.40 19.53 -11.91
C SER A 596 11.48 20.72 -11.53
N PHE A 597 11.69 21.88 -12.14
CA PHE A 597 10.82 23.04 -11.95
C PHE A 597 9.38 22.75 -12.41
N PHE A 598 9.24 22.22 -13.63
CA PHE A 598 7.94 21.96 -14.24
C PHE A 598 7.15 20.91 -13.46
N GLU A 599 7.81 19.82 -13.06
CA GLU A 599 7.23 18.78 -12.21
C GLU A 599 6.69 19.37 -10.91
N THR A 600 7.51 20.18 -10.23
CA THR A 600 7.13 20.85 -8.98
C THR A 600 5.96 21.81 -9.20
N PHE A 601 6.00 22.63 -10.26
CA PHE A 601 4.94 23.57 -10.61
C PHE A 601 3.59 22.87 -10.82
N ILE A 602 3.57 21.77 -11.58
CA ILE A 602 2.35 20.99 -11.83
C ILE A 602 1.83 20.35 -10.55
N ARG A 603 2.70 19.78 -9.72
CA ARG A 603 2.33 19.20 -8.43
C ARG A 603 1.74 20.26 -7.48
N VAL A 604 2.34 21.44 -7.39
CA VAL A 604 1.80 22.55 -6.59
C VAL A 604 0.45 23.02 -7.13
N TYR A 605 0.33 23.24 -8.45
CA TYR A 605 -0.93 23.66 -9.05
C TYR A 605 -2.05 22.62 -8.82
N TYR A 606 -1.72 21.33 -8.90
CA TYR A 606 -2.61 20.24 -8.54
C TYR A 606 -3.07 20.28 -7.08
N LEU A 607 -2.18 20.58 -6.13
CA LEU A 607 -2.52 20.65 -4.72
C LEU A 607 -3.36 21.89 -4.35
N LEU A 608 -3.23 22.99 -5.10
CA LEU A 608 -3.92 24.26 -4.82
C LEU A 608 -5.24 24.41 -5.57
N ASP A 609 -5.33 23.95 -6.83
CA ASP A 609 -6.51 24.15 -7.68
C ASP A 609 -7.40 22.89 -7.71
N ARG A 610 -8.51 22.96 -6.98
CA ARG A 610 -9.50 21.88 -6.91
C ARG A 610 -10.10 21.53 -8.27
N GLN A 611 -10.28 22.48 -9.18
CA GLN A 611 -10.88 22.19 -10.49
C GLN A 611 -9.91 21.45 -11.41
N TYR A 612 -8.63 21.82 -11.35
CA TYR A 612 -7.57 21.13 -12.05
C TYR A 612 -7.37 19.72 -11.50
N ALA A 613 -7.29 19.56 -10.18
CA ALA A 613 -7.26 18.24 -9.54
C ALA A 613 -8.46 17.38 -9.97
N ARG A 614 -9.66 17.97 -9.91
CA ARG A 614 -10.90 17.34 -10.37
C ARG A 614 -10.75 16.91 -11.84
N SER A 615 -10.13 17.69 -12.72
CA SER A 615 -9.99 17.32 -14.13
C SER A 615 -9.06 16.13 -14.40
N LEU A 616 -8.14 15.80 -13.48
CA LEU A 616 -7.20 14.69 -13.61
C LEU A 616 -7.70 13.36 -13.02
N GLU A 617 -8.78 13.39 -12.23
CA GLU A 617 -9.38 12.17 -11.68
C GLU A 617 -9.95 11.27 -12.77
N LYS A 618 -9.73 9.95 -12.61
CA LYS A 618 -10.28 8.94 -13.52
C LYS A 618 -11.81 8.94 -13.48
N GLU A 619 -12.44 8.90 -14.65
CA GLU A 619 -13.91 8.84 -14.76
C GLU A 619 -14.51 7.61 -14.04
N SER A 620 -13.80 6.47 -14.08
CA SER A 620 -14.18 5.26 -13.35
C SER A 620 -14.26 5.46 -11.83
N TYR A 621 -13.35 6.26 -11.27
CA TYR A 621 -13.33 6.54 -9.83
C TYR A 621 -14.54 7.37 -9.42
N ARG A 622 -14.85 8.42 -10.18
CA ARG A 622 -16.02 9.27 -9.93
C ARG A 622 -17.32 8.51 -10.01
N ARG A 623 -17.51 7.75 -11.08
CA ARG A 623 -18.73 6.95 -11.27
C ARG A 623 -18.90 5.92 -10.18
N TYR A 624 -17.81 5.28 -9.75
CA TYR A 624 -17.86 4.32 -8.65
C TYR A 624 -18.37 4.98 -7.35
N LEU A 625 -17.82 6.13 -6.98
CA LEU A 625 -18.23 6.87 -5.79
C LEU A 625 -19.70 7.33 -5.85
N ASP A 626 -20.13 7.80 -7.01
CA ASP A 626 -21.50 8.25 -7.26
C ASP A 626 -22.50 7.09 -7.08
N TYR A 627 -22.21 5.94 -7.70
CA TYR A 627 -22.99 4.72 -7.47
C TYR A 627 -22.91 4.25 -6.02
N LEU A 628 -21.75 4.29 -5.38
CA LEU A 628 -21.60 3.90 -3.98
C LEU A 628 -22.50 4.75 -3.07
N TYR A 629 -22.58 6.06 -3.31
CA TYR A 629 -23.49 6.97 -2.59
C TYR A 629 -24.97 6.60 -2.86
N HIS A 630 -25.35 6.40 -4.13
CA HIS A 630 -26.72 6.08 -4.50
C HIS A 630 -27.20 4.71 -4.01
N PHE A 631 -26.33 3.70 -3.97
CA PHE A 631 -26.64 2.39 -3.42
C PHE A 631 -26.84 2.42 -1.90
N ASN A 632 -26.11 3.27 -1.17
CA ASN A 632 -26.25 3.41 0.28
C ASN A 632 -27.43 4.33 0.69
N THR A 633 -27.79 5.31 -0.14
CA THR A 633 -28.96 6.19 0.07
C THR A 633 -30.27 5.59 -0.44
N GLY A 634 -30.22 4.69 -1.43
CA GLY A 634 -31.38 4.01 -1.98
C GLY A 634 -32.06 4.69 -3.15
N ASN A 635 -31.31 5.44 -3.94
CA ASN A 635 -31.83 6.05 -5.15
C ASN A 635 -32.09 4.98 -6.23
N ARG A 636 -33.37 4.59 -6.40
CA ARG A 636 -33.78 3.50 -7.29
C ARG A 636 -33.40 3.73 -8.75
N ASP A 637 -33.47 4.96 -9.25
CA ASP A 637 -33.25 5.25 -10.66
C ASP A 637 -31.79 4.99 -11.06
N GLU A 638 -30.84 5.47 -10.24
CA GLU A 638 -29.41 5.25 -10.45
C GLU A 638 -29.00 3.80 -10.22
N ILE A 639 -29.65 3.11 -9.27
CA ILE A 639 -29.44 1.67 -9.06
C ILE A 639 -29.88 0.88 -10.29
N ILE A 640 -31.06 1.17 -10.85
CA ILE A 640 -31.55 0.51 -12.08
C ILE A 640 -30.57 0.75 -13.23
N ASN A 641 -30.10 1.99 -13.41
CA ASN A 641 -29.11 2.33 -14.43
C ASN A 641 -27.84 1.48 -14.26
N PHE A 642 -27.32 1.36 -13.04
CA PHE A 642 -26.16 0.49 -12.75
C PHE A 642 -26.41 -0.97 -13.11
N TYR A 643 -27.57 -1.53 -12.77
CA TYR A 643 -27.92 -2.92 -13.13
C TYR A 643 -27.99 -3.13 -14.65
N GLU A 644 -28.49 -2.15 -15.40
CA GLU A 644 -28.50 -2.20 -16.87
C GLU A 644 -27.09 -2.14 -17.47
N GLU A 645 -26.23 -1.26 -16.93
CA GLU A 645 -24.83 -1.18 -17.34
C GLU A 645 -24.07 -2.46 -17.01
N PHE A 646 -24.23 -2.97 -15.79
CA PHE A 646 -23.59 -4.20 -15.32
C PHE A 646 -24.03 -5.42 -16.14
N LYS A 647 -25.32 -5.50 -16.51
CA LYS A 647 -25.82 -6.56 -17.40
C LYS A 647 -24.99 -6.58 -18.69
N LYS A 648 -24.79 -5.44 -19.36
CA LYS A 648 -23.99 -5.38 -20.60
C LYS A 648 -22.55 -5.89 -20.40
N VAL A 649 -21.93 -5.55 -19.28
CA VAL A 649 -20.56 -6.02 -18.95
C VAL A 649 -20.54 -7.53 -18.75
N LEU A 650 -21.53 -8.09 -18.04
CA LEU A 650 -21.65 -9.53 -17.80
C LEU A 650 -21.66 -10.33 -19.12
N PHE A 651 -22.48 -9.90 -20.08
CA PHE A 651 -22.54 -10.52 -21.42
C PHE A 651 -21.27 -10.30 -22.23
N SER A 652 -20.57 -9.17 -22.03
CA SER A 652 -19.33 -8.84 -22.75
C SER A 652 -18.13 -9.64 -22.24
N TRP A 653 -18.13 -10.08 -20.97
CA TRP A 653 -17.01 -10.79 -20.35
C TRP A 653 -16.66 -12.11 -21.04
N LYS A 654 -17.64 -13.02 -21.19
CA LYS A 654 -17.48 -14.26 -21.97
C LYS A 654 -17.75 -14.04 -23.47
N GLY A 655 -18.40 -12.93 -23.81
CA GLY A 655 -18.90 -12.60 -25.13
C GLY A 655 -20.31 -13.13 -25.37
N SER A 656 -21.02 -12.49 -26.28
CA SER A 656 -22.42 -12.76 -26.59
C SER A 656 -22.65 -12.81 -28.10
N PRO A 657 -23.21 -13.91 -28.64
CA PRO A 657 -23.57 -13.98 -30.07
C PRO A 657 -24.86 -13.22 -30.40
N LYS A 658 -25.75 -13.06 -29.41
CA LYS A 658 -27.11 -12.54 -29.57
C LYS A 658 -27.60 -12.04 -28.21
N LYS A 659 -28.49 -11.05 -28.21
CA LYS A 659 -29.07 -10.47 -26.99
C LYS A 659 -29.59 -11.57 -26.05
N ASP A 660 -29.20 -11.49 -24.78
CA ASP A 660 -29.53 -12.44 -23.70
C ASP A 660 -28.89 -13.85 -23.82
N PHE A 661 -27.90 -14.04 -24.71
CA PHE A 661 -27.08 -15.26 -24.78
C PHE A 661 -25.63 -15.05 -24.32
N ILE A 662 -25.09 -15.96 -23.51
CA ILE A 662 -23.70 -15.94 -23.01
C ILE A 662 -22.95 -17.20 -23.48
N TYR A 663 -21.72 -17.05 -23.96
CA TYR A 663 -20.86 -18.19 -24.29
C TYR A 663 -20.43 -18.97 -23.02
N ILE A 664 -20.55 -20.30 -23.08
CA ILE A 664 -20.26 -21.22 -21.97
C ILE A 664 -18.85 -21.79 -22.08
N ASN A 665 -18.41 -22.08 -23.31
CA ASN A 665 -17.17 -22.81 -23.58
C ASN A 665 -15.99 -21.89 -23.92
N MET A 666 -14.77 -22.44 -23.89
CA MET A 666 -13.58 -21.63 -23.99
C MET A 666 -13.43 -20.93 -25.35
N PRO A 667 -12.91 -19.68 -25.36
CA PRO A 667 -12.54 -18.98 -26.57
C PRO A 667 -11.54 -19.70 -27.48
N SER A 668 -10.88 -20.77 -27.04
CA SER A 668 -9.90 -21.56 -27.82
C SER A 668 -10.54 -22.70 -28.62
N GLU A 669 -11.78 -23.10 -28.31
CA GLU A 669 -12.43 -24.25 -28.96
C GLU A 669 -12.89 -23.93 -30.39
N LYS A 670 -13.02 -24.99 -31.24
CA LYS A 670 -13.35 -24.84 -32.67
C LYS A 670 -14.75 -24.26 -32.91
N PHE A 671 -15.67 -24.55 -32.02
CA PHE A 671 -17.03 -24.01 -31.98
C PHE A 671 -17.24 -23.30 -30.63
N ARG A 672 -18.14 -22.32 -30.58
CA ARG A 672 -18.58 -21.71 -29.33
C ARG A 672 -20.03 -22.06 -29.07
N ILE A 673 -20.35 -22.43 -27.83
CA ILE A 673 -21.69 -22.75 -27.37
C ILE A 673 -22.15 -21.58 -26.50
N ALA A 674 -23.34 -21.04 -26.76
CA ALA A 674 -23.98 -20.05 -25.93
C ALA A 674 -25.37 -20.53 -25.48
N GLN A 675 -25.72 -20.23 -24.24
CA GLN A 675 -27.05 -20.49 -23.69
C GLN A 675 -27.77 -19.17 -23.45
N LYS A 676 -29.11 -19.24 -23.43
CA LYS A 676 -29.95 -18.14 -23.00
C LYS A 676 -29.92 -18.05 -21.48
N VAL A 677 -29.71 -16.85 -20.94
CA VAL A 677 -29.73 -16.60 -19.50
C VAL A 677 -30.77 -15.53 -19.19
N GLU A 678 -31.87 -15.94 -18.57
CA GLU A 678 -32.89 -15.03 -18.04
C GLU A 678 -32.70 -14.86 -16.54
N MET A 679 -32.51 -13.62 -16.09
CA MET A 679 -32.25 -13.30 -14.70
C MET A 679 -32.94 -11.98 -14.34
N ARG A 680 -33.40 -11.85 -13.10
CA ARG A 680 -34.02 -10.63 -12.58
C ARG A 680 -33.16 -10.02 -11.49
N PRO A 681 -32.95 -8.69 -11.48
CA PRO A 681 -32.22 -8.04 -10.41
C PRO A 681 -33.03 -8.17 -9.11
N LEU A 682 -32.37 -8.62 -8.05
CA LEU A 682 -32.92 -8.65 -6.70
C LEU A 682 -32.44 -7.41 -5.96
N ILE A 683 -33.38 -6.50 -5.74
CA ILE A 683 -33.12 -5.25 -5.05
C ILE A 683 -33.40 -5.48 -3.55
N SER A 684 -32.55 -6.28 -2.90
CA SER A 684 -32.56 -6.47 -1.44
C SER A 684 -31.61 -5.45 -0.81
N HIS A 685 -32.05 -4.20 -0.72
CA HIS A 685 -31.19 -3.15 -0.17
C HIS A 685 -31.14 -3.20 1.36
N PRO A 686 -29.94 -3.10 1.96
CA PRO A 686 -29.82 -2.86 3.40
C PRO A 686 -30.44 -1.50 3.75
N ASN A 687 -30.92 -1.37 5.00
CA ASN A 687 -31.63 -0.21 5.52
C ASN A 687 -31.06 1.13 5.03
N PHE A 688 -31.79 1.81 4.12
CA PHE A 688 -31.37 3.09 3.57
C PHE A 688 -31.22 4.14 4.65
N LYS A 689 -30.11 4.86 4.62
CA LYS A 689 -29.89 6.02 5.47
C LYS A 689 -30.31 7.26 4.70
N GLN A 690 -31.48 7.81 5.05
CA GLN A 690 -31.92 9.11 4.55
C GLN A 690 -31.14 10.24 5.24
N LYS A 691 -29.84 10.34 4.96
CA LYS A 691 -28.98 11.42 5.42
C LYS A 691 -28.13 11.91 4.25
N ASP A 692 -27.94 13.22 4.17
CA ASP A 692 -27.09 13.84 3.15
C ASP A 692 -25.61 13.43 3.30
N VAL A 693 -25.19 13.17 4.54
CA VAL A 693 -23.84 12.69 4.89
C VAL A 693 -23.93 11.31 5.52
N LEU A 694 -23.28 10.34 4.88
CA LEU A 694 -23.24 8.95 5.32
C LEU A 694 -21.94 8.69 6.09
N ILE A 695 -22.06 8.52 7.41
CA ILE A 695 -20.93 8.24 8.30
C ILE A 695 -20.60 6.74 8.32
N ASN A 696 -21.61 5.88 8.40
CA ASN A 696 -21.42 4.42 8.31
C ASN A 696 -22.14 3.95 7.05
N PHE A 697 -21.42 3.32 6.13
CA PHE A 697 -21.93 2.89 4.82
C PHE A 697 -21.13 1.69 4.31
N LYS A 698 -21.74 0.89 3.43
CA LYS A 698 -21.06 -0.26 2.81
C LYS A 698 -20.08 0.25 1.77
N ALA A 699 -18.80 -0.08 1.94
CA ALA A 699 -17.71 0.37 1.05
C ALA A 699 -17.67 -0.36 -0.30
N THR A 700 -18.53 -1.36 -0.48
CA THR A 700 -18.72 -2.12 -1.72
C THR A 700 -20.16 -2.02 -2.21
N ILE A 701 -20.35 -2.13 -3.53
CA ILE A 701 -21.66 -2.13 -4.17
C ILE A 701 -22.18 -3.57 -4.20
N SER A 702 -23.26 -3.86 -3.48
CA SER A 702 -23.88 -5.18 -3.48
C SER A 702 -24.89 -5.34 -4.60
N LEU A 703 -24.69 -6.37 -5.41
CA LEU A 703 -25.63 -6.83 -6.41
C LEU A 703 -26.16 -8.21 -6.05
N ALA A 704 -27.44 -8.41 -6.37
CA ALA A 704 -28.04 -9.73 -6.33
C ALA A 704 -28.89 -9.95 -7.59
N TYR A 705 -28.83 -11.16 -8.13
CA TYR A 705 -29.70 -11.62 -9.20
C TYR A 705 -30.40 -12.90 -8.77
N LYS A 706 -31.66 -13.01 -9.18
CA LYS A 706 -32.49 -14.19 -8.96
C LYS A 706 -32.84 -14.84 -10.28
N ASP A 707 -32.80 -16.16 -10.30
CA ASP A 707 -33.27 -16.94 -11.45
C ASP A 707 -34.80 -16.74 -11.62
N THR A 708 -35.25 -16.66 -12.86
CA THR A 708 -36.67 -16.62 -13.19
C THR A 708 -37.37 -17.95 -12.99
N ASN A 709 -36.64 -19.07 -13.11
CA ASN A 709 -37.19 -20.42 -13.09
C ASN A 709 -37.00 -21.12 -11.73
N THR A 710 -35.91 -20.82 -11.02
CA THR A 710 -35.62 -21.34 -9.68
C THR A 710 -35.56 -20.23 -8.63
N ASP A 711 -35.75 -20.56 -7.34
CA ASP A 711 -35.62 -19.60 -6.23
C ASP A 711 -34.15 -19.34 -5.86
N GLN A 712 -33.20 -19.64 -6.75
CA GLN A 712 -31.77 -19.47 -6.49
C GLN A 712 -31.35 -18.02 -6.67
N GLU A 713 -30.43 -17.58 -5.80
CA GLU A 713 -29.90 -16.22 -5.78
C GLU A 713 -28.38 -16.23 -5.94
N ALA A 714 -27.87 -15.30 -6.74
CA ALA A 714 -26.45 -15.04 -6.89
C ALA A 714 -26.14 -13.63 -6.38
N HIS A 715 -25.24 -13.55 -5.41
CA HIS A 715 -24.79 -12.31 -4.77
C HIS A 715 -23.36 -11.96 -5.21
N LEU A 716 -23.08 -10.67 -5.40
CA LEU A 716 -21.77 -10.14 -5.75
C LEU A 716 -21.55 -8.80 -5.06
N ASP A 717 -20.43 -8.67 -4.35
CA ASP A 717 -19.97 -7.38 -3.84
C ASP A 717 -18.88 -6.82 -4.78
N ILE A 718 -19.09 -5.59 -5.26
CA ILE A 718 -18.20 -4.92 -6.20
C ILE A 718 -17.42 -3.83 -5.46
N ASP A 719 -16.12 -4.02 -5.34
CA ASP A 719 -15.17 -2.99 -4.91
C ASP A 719 -14.67 -2.14 -6.10
N TYR A 720 -13.88 -1.11 -5.82
CA TYR A 720 -13.35 -0.25 -6.88
C TYR A 720 -12.40 -0.98 -7.85
N PRO A 721 -11.42 -1.81 -7.43
CA PRO A 721 -10.58 -2.57 -8.36
C PRO A 721 -11.38 -3.40 -9.36
N LEU A 722 -12.40 -4.12 -8.88
CA LEU A 722 -13.31 -4.88 -9.73
C LEU A 722 -14.12 -3.95 -10.63
N TYR A 723 -14.70 -2.87 -10.11
CA TYR A 723 -15.45 -1.90 -10.92
C TYR A 723 -14.58 -1.28 -12.03
N SER A 724 -13.34 -0.92 -11.72
CA SER A 724 -12.37 -0.38 -12.67
C SER A 724 -12.09 -1.37 -13.81
N LEU A 725 -11.93 -2.66 -13.48
CA LEU A 725 -11.79 -3.72 -14.47
C LEU A 725 -13.06 -3.88 -15.32
N LEU A 726 -14.24 -3.94 -14.69
CA LEU A 726 -15.53 -4.05 -15.37
C LEU A 726 -15.79 -2.86 -16.32
N SER A 727 -15.40 -1.65 -15.91
CA SER A 727 -15.47 -0.44 -16.74
C SER A 727 -14.55 -0.51 -17.95
N LYS A 728 -13.33 -1.06 -17.80
CA LYS A 728 -12.45 -1.34 -18.95
C LYS A 728 -13.10 -2.35 -19.90
N VAL A 729 -13.72 -3.41 -19.38
CA VAL A 729 -14.40 -4.42 -20.20
C VAL A 729 -15.59 -3.82 -20.95
N LYS A 730 -16.36 -2.93 -20.31
CA LYS A 730 -17.41 -2.13 -20.96
C LYS A 730 -16.88 -1.36 -22.17
N ASN A 731 -15.66 -0.85 -22.09
CA ASN A 731 -14.98 -0.11 -23.15
C ASN A 731 -14.22 -1.01 -24.15
N GLY A 732 -14.46 -2.32 -24.13
CA GLY A 732 -13.90 -3.28 -25.09
C GLY A 732 -12.57 -3.93 -24.68
N TYR A 733 -12.08 -3.69 -23.45
CA TYR A 733 -10.92 -4.43 -22.94
C TYR A 733 -11.26 -5.90 -22.74
N ARG A 734 -10.33 -6.79 -23.12
CA ARG A 734 -10.48 -8.22 -22.92
C ARG A 734 -9.61 -8.67 -21.74
N PRO A 735 -10.21 -9.22 -20.65
CA PRO A 735 -9.46 -9.69 -19.49
C PRO A 735 -8.41 -10.73 -19.87
N ASN A 736 -7.24 -10.63 -19.24
CA ASN A 736 -6.19 -11.65 -19.32
C ASN A 736 -6.31 -12.64 -18.13
N LYS A 737 -5.47 -13.69 -18.10
CA LYS A 737 -5.49 -14.69 -17.01
C LYS A 737 -5.28 -14.06 -15.62
N ARG A 738 -4.41 -13.07 -15.50
CA ARG A 738 -4.14 -12.36 -14.24
C ARG A 738 -5.35 -11.52 -13.80
N ASP A 739 -6.07 -10.93 -14.74
CA ASP A 739 -7.31 -10.21 -14.46
C ASP A 739 -8.41 -11.17 -13.98
N GLU A 740 -8.50 -12.37 -14.56
CA GLU A 740 -9.40 -13.45 -14.11
C GLU A 740 -9.02 -13.94 -12.70
N GLU A 741 -7.73 -14.12 -12.42
CA GLU A 741 -7.21 -14.48 -11.08
C GLU A 741 -7.45 -13.37 -10.05
N ASN A 742 -7.35 -12.10 -10.44
CA ASN A 742 -7.68 -10.98 -9.55
C ASN A 742 -9.19 -10.82 -9.33
N ALA A 743 -10.02 -11.35 -10.23
CA ALA A 743 -11.48 -11.23 -10.21
C ALA A 743 -12.18 -12.57 -9.93
N ILE A 744 -11.60 -13.42 -9.06
CA ILE A 744 -12.15 -14.75 -8.72
C ILE A 744 -13.62 -14.68 -8.31
N GLN A 745 -13.98 -13.78 -7.39
CA GLN A 745 -15.37 -13.62 -6.93
C GLN A 745 -16.34 -13.32 -8.09
N PHE A 746 -15.89 -12.54 -9.07
CA PHE A 746 -16.68 -12.23 -10.25
C PHE A 746 -16.80 -13.43 -11.20
N THR A 747 -15.72 -14.21 -11.37
CA THR A 747 -15.78 -15.44 -12.17
C THR A 747 -16.70 -16.48 -11.55
N GLU A 748 -16.63 -16.68 -10.23
CA GLU A 748 -17.56 -17.55 -9.49
C GLU A 748 -19.01 -17.07 -9.59
N PHE A 749 -19.22 -15.75 -9.55
CA PHE A 749 -20.51 -15.15 -9.76
C PHE A 749 -21.04 -15.43 -11.17
N ILE A 750 -20.22 -15.28 -12.22
CA ILE A 750 -20.59 -15.65 -13.59
C ILE A 750 -20.95 -17.13 -13.65
N ASP A 751 -20.16 -18.02 -13.04
CA ASP A 751 -20.44 -19.45 -13.06
C ASP A 751 -21.75 -19.80 -12.34
N LYS A 752 -22.12 -19.06 -11.28
CA LYS A 752 -23.44 -19.16 -10.64
C LYS A 752 -24.55 -18.68 -11.57
N ILE A 753 -24.37 -17.53 -12.24
CA ILE A 753 -25.34 -17.01 -13.22
C ILE A 753 -25.51 -17.97 -14.41
N LEU A 754 -24.44 -18.62 -14.86
CA LEU A 754 -24.51 -19.62 -15.93
C LEU A 754 -25.36 -20.83 -15.52
N LYS A 755 -25.48 -21.15 -14.22
CA LYS A 755 -26.41 -22.20 -13.76
C LYS A 755 -27.88 -21.80 -13.86
N PHE A 756 -28.18 -20.50 -14.02
CA PHE A 756 -29.55 -20.02 -14.28
C PHE A 756 -29.92 -20.16 -15.77
N GLY A 757 -28.94 -20.48 -16.63
CA GLY A 757 -29.17 -20.67 -18.05
C GLY A 757 -29.91 -21.97 -18.35
N ASP A 758 -30.69 -21.96 -19.43
CA ASP A 758 -31.41 -23.14 -19.89
C ASP A 758 -30.61 -23.88 -20.97
N ASP A 759 -29.62 -24.64 -20.55
CA ASP A 759 -28.78 -25.47 -21.44
C ASP A 759 -29.52 -26.67 -22.04
N LYS A 760 -30.77 -26.92 -21.61
CA LYS A 760 -31.59 -28.06 -22.03
C LYS A 760 -32.66 -27.70 -23.07
N GLU A 761 -33.17 -26.47 -23.05
CA GLU A 761 -34.23 -26.04 -23.98
C GLU A 761 -33.69 -25.34 -25.24
N GLU A 762 -32.72 -24.43 -25.13
CA GLU A 762 -32.23 -23.65 -26.26
C GLU A 762 -30.73 -23.30 -26.16
N VAL A 763 -29.95 -23.76 -27.14
CA VAL A 763 -28.50 -23.52 -27.21
C VAL A 763 -28.11 -23.00 -28.59
N LEU A 764 -27.29 -21.96 -28.63
CA LEU A 764 -26.69 -21.44 -29.86
C LEU A 764 -25.27 -21.98 -30.04
N ILE A 765 -24.97 -22.50 -31.23
CA ILE A 765 -23.65 -23.01 -31.59
C ILE A 765 -23.08 -22.12 -32.70
N TYR A 766 -21.96 -21.46 -32.41
CA TYR A 766 -21.22 -20.61 -33.34
C TYR A 766 -19.97 -21.34 -33.86
N PHE A 767 -19.90 -21.58 -35.16
CA PHE A 767 -18.71 -22.17 -35.81
C PHE A 767 -17.78 -21.07 -36.31
N LYS A 768 -16.59 -20.97 -35.70
CA LYS A 768 -15.61 -19.91 -36.04
C LYS A 768 -15.06 -19.98 -37.45
N GLN A 769 -14.90 -21.19 -38.00
CA GLN A 769 -14.32 -21.38 -39.34
C GLN A 769 -15.28 -20.93 -40.45
N ASP A 770 -16.58 -21.05 -40.20
CA ASP A 770 -17.63 -20.83 -41.20
C ASP A 770 -18.38 -19.51 -40.98
N HIS A 771 -18.14 -18.80 -39.87
CA HIS A 771 -18.94 -17.65 -39.40
C HIS A 771 -20.46 -17.93 -39.42
N LYS A 772 -20.86 -19.15 -39.05
CA LYS A 772 -22.27 -19.57 -39.02
C LYS A 772 -22.74 -19.80 -37.59
N LEU A 773 -23.93 -19.30 -37.29
CA LEU A 773 -24.64 -19.51 -36.04
C LEU A 773 -25.80 -20.50 -36.28
N TYR A 774 -25.91 -21.51 -35.43
CA TYR A 774 -27.00 -22.47 -35.44
C TYR A 774 -27.71 -22.47 -34.09
N SER A 775 -29.03 -22.66 -34.07
CA SER A 775 -29.81 -22.85 -32.85
C SER A 775 -30.25 -24.30 -32.73
N LEU A 776 -29.98 -24.89 -31.57
CA LEU A 776 -30.50 -26.20 -31.16
C LEU A 776 -31.62 -25.95 -30.15
N LYS A 777 -32.85 -26.30 -30.52
CA LYS A 777 -34.05 -26.15 -29.66
C LYS A 777 -34.69 -27.50 -29.38
N LYS A 778 -35.21 -27.67 -28.18
CA LYS A 778 -36.03 -28.83 -27.82
C LYS A 778 -37.49 -28.58 -28.23
N GLY A 779 -38.02 -29.40 -29.13
CA GLY A 779 -39.41 -29.30 -29.61
C GLY A 779 -40.41 -30.05 -28.73
N ASP A 780 -41.72 -29.82 -28.97
CA ASP A 780 -42.87 -30.29 -28.17
C ASP A 780 -43.00 -31.82 -27.97
N PHE A 781 -42.16 -32.62 -28.63
CA PHE A 781 -42.16 -34.09 -28.57
C PHE A 781 -40.77 -34.71 -28.32
N ASP A 782 -39.92 -34.07 -27.50
CA ASP A 782 -38.57 -34.57 -27.17
C ASP A 782 -37.65 -34.70 -28.42
N SER A 783 -37.99 -34.00 -29.51
CA SER A 783 -37.18 -33.93 -30.73
C SER A 783 -36.34 -32.67 -30.75
N TYR A 784 -35.06 -32.78 -31.12
CA TYR A 784 -34.17 -31.62 -31.25
C TYR A 784 -34.28 -31.03 -32.65
N VAL A 785 -34.57 -29.74 -32.73
CA VAL A 785 -34.63 -28.97 -33.99
C VAL A 785 -33.32 -28.19 -34.13
N PHE A 786 -32.62 -28.40 -35.25
CA PHE A 786 -31.37 -27.72 -35.57
C PHE A 786 -31.59 -26.77 -36.74
N GLU A 787 -31.58 -25.47 -36.47
CA GLU A 787 -31.85 -24.42 -37.45
C GLU A 787 -30.64 -23.51 -37.64
N LYS A 788 -30.43 -23.03 -38.86
CA LYS A 788 -29.39 -22.03 -39.16
C LYS A 788 -29.99 -20.65 -38.97
N GLU A 789 -29.41 -19.82 -38.11
CA GLU A 789 -29.85 -18.42 -37.99
C GLU A 789 -29.25 -17.57 -39.11
N GLU A 790 -30.09 -16.90 -39.90
CA GLU A 790 -29.65 -16.07 -41.04
C GLU A 790 -29.22 -14.64 -40.64
N ASN A 791 -29.45 -14.20 -39.40
CA ASN A 791 -29.16 -12.85 -38.94
C ASN A 791 -28.00 -12.82 -37.93
N TYR A 792 -26.76 -13.00 -38.40
CA TYR A 792 -25.55 -12.71 -37.61
C TYR A 792 -25.01 -11.33 -38.05
N ILE A 793 -25.14 -10.32 -37.20
CA ILE A 793 -24.43 -9.04 -37.36
C ILE A 793 -23.19 -9.16 -36.47
N GLY A 794 -22.02 -9.20 -37.09
CA GLY A 794 -20.72 -9.48 -36.46
C GLY A 794 -20.18 -8.37 -35.58
#